data_AF-A0A4Y4CWJ6-F1
#
_entry.id   AF-A0A4Y4CWJ6-F1
#
_cell.length_a   1.000
_cell.length_b   1.000
_cell.length_c   1.000
_cell.angle_alpha   90.00
_cell.angle_beta   90.00
_cell.angle_gamma   90.00
#
_symmetry.space_group_name_H-M   'P 1'
#
loop_
_entity.id
_entity.type
_entity.pdbx_description
1 polymer ?
#
loop_
_entity_poly.entity_id
_entity_poly.type
_entity_poly.pdbx_seq_one_letter_code
_entity_poly.pdbx_strand_id
1 'polypeptide(L)'
;MDKHFRLRALTLAVSGALILAACGGGEGSASALSGTAAEGLAIANATLTARDAVGNTRSTTTDASGNYSLDTAGLRFPLMLQITGSKGVWHALVSTDDTGRTANVNNATDSVALLALGLGSSAALQNAFTNGSFREVSAARIAEADARLLDALEQELGTRPASLRSARFTPATDDSPGDETDRLLTLVGTRPQGAGFATYNLMPENVWADSYTAQTYDGSSDDLLTAGLGKTGLASATAPAYANAAAPTAAELRRNAIYNNYRALVDANKGTGGYGSLYGPNIDTRGADTLGEGKIAGLEAIAYSGDRSGKRKAVLMVQVPASFNPAQPCIVTATSSGSRGIYGAIGTAGEWGLKHGCAVAYTDKGSGNGMHDLARDTVNLLDGTVAGASQAGKHAHFSAGLSATERDAFNQSFPSRIAYKHAHSRQNPERDWGRNTLDAVAFAFYVLNEKYATADASGKKPRLIRPANTLVIASSASNGAGAALMAAEQDKLGLIDGVAVSEPQIQPKSLGSLAIKQGSTTVSTAGKPLLDYFTYANLYQPCAALAATGSPGAAFIAGYATNRCTALKAKGLLSGADTAAQATEALQKLHAYGWSAEHDVFHASHHALATPSIVVTYLNTYGRFSVTDNVCGFSFATTAPAGTVTATSAAVQAGIFAVGNGVPPTGGINLVYNDASGGAKRDVLAVSPSTGLADAALDGALCARALVTGSDPVSGAALTGTLLAQSERVRQGIREVQADGRLGGKPTIIVSGRSDTLIPVNHASRAYYAMSRQADGAASRLHYYEVTNAQHFDAFIDNAALPGYDTRLVPLHVYFNQGMDLMYAHLKNGAALPASQVVRTTPRGGTAGSAPDISATNLPPIAATPAGADSIAFSNGVLAVPE
;
A
#
# COMPACT_ATOMS: atom_id res chain seq x y z
N MET A 1 9.57 26.98 -59.14
CA MET A 1 8.13 27.08 -58.81
C MET A 1 8.00 26.84 -57.32
N ASP A 2 8.51 27.75 -56.51
CA ASP A 2 7.89 29.00 -56.07
C ASP A 2 7.07 28.83 -54.79
N LYS A 3 7.72 29.29 -53.71
CA LYS A 3 7.22 30.07 -52.57
C LYS A 3 5.70 30.08 -52.36
N HIS A 4 5.25 29.84 -51.12
CA HIS A 4 4.76 30.94 -50.28
C HIS A 4 4.64 30.56 -48.78
N PHE A 5 5.29 31.39 -47.98
CA PHE A 5 5.10 31.61 -46.55
C PHE A 5 3.65 31.95 -46.18
N ARG A 6 3.20 31.54 -44.98
CA ARG A 6 2.63 32.45 -43.96
C ARG A 6 2.60 31.81 -42.56
N LEU A 7 3.34 32.44 -41.66
CA LEU A 7 3.29 32.31 -40.20
C LEU A 7 1.89 32.64 -39.64
N ARG A 8 1.51 31.99 -38.55
CA ARG A 8 1.02 32.67 -37.33
C ARG A 8 1.30 31.78 -36.10
N ALA A 9 1.95 32.40 -35.11
CA ALA A 9 2.43 31.82 -33.87
C ALA A 9 1.30 31.54 -32.87
N LEU A 10 1.48 30.51 -32.04
CA LEU A 10 1.02 30.54 -30.66
C LEU A 10 2.08 29.86 -29.77
N THR A 11 2.57 30.66 -28.83
CA THR A 11 3.54 30.40 -27.77
C THR A 11 3.13 29.25 -26.85
N LEU A 12 3.98 28.22 -26.74
CA LEU A 12 4.07 27.39 -25.54
C LEU A 12 5.40 27.68 -24.85
N ALA A 13 5.33 28.34 -23.70
CA ALA A 13 6.45 28.47 -22.77
C ALA A 13 6.60 27.15 -22.00
N VAL A 14 7.57 26.33 -22.39
CA VAL A 14 8.07 25.22 -21.55
C VAL A 14 9.43 25.67 -21.03
N SER A 15 9.43 26.22 -19.81
CA SER A 15 10.66 26.54 -19.08
C SER A 15 11.21 25.24 -18.48
N GLY A 16 11.92 24.45 -19.30
CA GLY A 16 12.79 23.36 -18.85
C GLY A 16 14.22 23.87 -18.71
N ALA A 17 14.63 24.29 -17.50
CA ALA A 17 16.02 24.58 -17.22
C ALA A 17 16.79 23.27 -17.00
N LEU A 18 17.34 22.72 -18.08
CA LEU A 18 18.41 21.72 -18.04
C LEU A 18 19.68 22.39 -17.52
N ILE A 19 20.11 22.04 -16.31
CA ILE A 19 21.44 22.39 -15.80
C ILE A 19 22.43 21.39 -16.41
N LEU A 20 23.10 21.79 -17.50
CA LEU A 20 24.30 21.11 -17.98
C LEU A 20 25.48 21.46 -17.04
N ALA A 21 26.11 20.44 -16.47
CA ALA A 21 27.40 20.55 -15.83
C ALA A 21 28.48 20.80 -16.89
N ALA A 22 29.02 22.02 -16.94
CA ALA A 22 30.23 22.33 -17.67
C ALA A 22 31.41 22.36 -16.69
N CYS A 23 32.38 21.46 -16.89
CA CYS A 23 33.71 21.59 -16.33
C CYS A 23 34.40 22.80 -17.00
N GLY A 24 34.73 23.80 -16.20
CA GLY A 24 35.55 24.94 -16.59
C GLY A 24 36.22 25.51 -15.35
N GLY A 25 37.53 25.30 -15.23
CA GLY A 25 38.33 25.81 -14.13
C GLY A 25 38.38 27.34 -14.13
N GLY A 26 37.99 27.92 -13.00
CA GLY A 26 38.18 29.31 -12.64
C GLY A 26 38.03 29.42 -11.13
N GLU A 27 39.11 29.76 -10.44
CA GLU A 27 39.13 30.05 -9.00
C GLU A 27 38.30 31.31 -8.72
N GLY A 28 36.99 31.15 -8.56
CA GLY A 28 36.09 32.14 -7.97
C GLY A 28 35.66 31.63 -6.61
N SER A 29 36.06 32.31 -5.53
CA SER A 29 35.59 32.04 -4.17
C SER A 29 34.06 31.96 -4.15
N ALA A 30 33.49 30.77 -3.95
CA ALA A 30 32.05 30.59 -3.89
C ALA A 30 31.49 31.29 -2.64
N SER A 31 31.02 32.53 -2.81
CA SER A 31 30.47 33.37 -1.74
C SER A 31 28.98 33.10 -1.49
N ALA A 32 28.48 31.88 -1.72
CA ALA A 32 27.06 31.56 -1.59
C ALA A 32 26.83 30.39 -0.64
N LEU A 33 25.94 30.61 0.34
CA LEU A 33 25.42 29.59 1.24
C LEU A 33 24.11 29.04 0.67
N SER A 34 23.92 27.72 0.68
CA SER A 34 22.68 27.10 0.19
C SER A 34 22.21 25.97 1.09
N GLY A 35 20.91 25.70 1.08
CA GLY A 35 20.34 24.58 1.80
C GLY A 35 18.83 24.56 1.72
N THR A 36 18.22 23.77 2.60
CA THR A 36 16.77 23.56 2.63
C THR A 36 16.21 24.00 3.98
N ALA A 37 15.12 24.78 3.94
CA ALA A 37 14.35 25.15 5.11
C ALA A 37 13.08 24.29 5.19
N ALA A 38 12.95 23.49 6.25
CA ALA A 38 11.86 22.54 6.39
C ALA A 38 11.51 22.27 7.86
N GLU A 39 10.27 21.86 8.11
CA GLU A 39 9.74 21.48 9.43
C GLU A 39 8.90 20.18 9.35
N GLY A 40 9.35 19.26 8.48
CA GLY A 40 8.56 18.13 7.97
C GLY A 40 7.61 18.50 6.84
N LEU A 41 7.59 19.77 6.48
CA LEU A 41 7.08 20.33 5.24
C LEU A 41 8.07 21.43 4.84
N ALA A 42 8.23 21.65 3.54
CA ALA A 42 8.97 22.75 2.99
C ALA A 42 8.45 24.07 3.57
N ILE A 43 9.34 24.89 4.11
CA ILE A 43 8.99 26.27 4.49
C ILE A 43 9.07 27.09 3.20
N ALA A 44 8.01 26.99 2.40
CA ALA A 44 7.95 27.49 1.05
C ALA A 44 7.71 29.01 0.98
N ASN A 45 8.36 29.68 0.03
CA ASN A 45 8.15 31.11 -0.28
C ASN A 45 8.31 32.04 0.94
N ALA A 46 9.21 31.70 1.87
CA ALA A 46 9.43 32.42 3.11
C ALA A 46 10.77 33.16 3.10
N THR A 47 10.82 34.30 3.78
CA THR A 47 12.05 35.07 3.93
C THR A 47 12.97 34.41 4.95
N LEU A 48 14.16 34.05 4.51
CA LEU A 48 15.27 33.59 5.36
C LEU A 48 16.24 34.74 5.55
N THR A 49 16.55 35.08 6.80
CA THR A 49 17.47 36.17 7.15
C THR A 49 18.69 35.62 7.87
N ALA A 50 19.87 35.91 7.35
CA ALA A 50 21.13 35.75 8.05
C ALA A 50 21.49 37.03 8.79
N ARG A 51 22.01 36.88 10.02
CA ARG A 51 22.74 37.91 10.75
C ARG A 51 24.17 37.45 10.99
N ASP A 52 25.12 38.37 10.85
CA ASP A 52 26.54 38.11 11.05
C ASP A 52 27.03 38.53 12.45
N ALA A 53 28.29 38.23 12.77
CA ALA A 53 28.90 38.47 14.08
C ALA A 53 29.04 39.97 14.45
N VAL A 54 28.94 40.89 13.48
CA VAL A 54 29.03 42.34 13.68
C VAL A 54 27.68 43.04 13.53
N GLY A 55 26.61 42.29 13.30
CA GLY A 55 25.23 42.78 13.24
C GLY A 55 24.69 43.10 11.85
N ASN A 56 25.45 42.86 10.78
CA ASN A 56 24.94 42.99 9.41
C ASN A 56 23.92 41.89 9.14
N THR A 57 22.89 42.21 8.37
CA THR A 57 21.87 41.24 7.96
C THR A 57 21.77 41.12 6.45
N ARG A 58 21.42 39.92 5.98
CA ARG A 58 21.09 39.68 4.58
C ARG A 58 19.98 38.65 4.47
N SER A 59 19.09 38.83 3.50
CA SER A 59 17.95 37.95 3.32
C SER A 59 17.90 37.36 1.92
N THR A 60 17.26 36.20 1.83
CA THR A 60 16.84 35.55 0.58
C THR A 60 15.44 34.97 0.79
N THR A 61 14.84 34.39 -0.25
CA THR A 61 13.54 33.74 -0.18
C THR A 61 13.70 32.27 -0.56
N THR A 62 13.03 31.38 0.17
CA THR A 62 12.96 29.95 -0.19
C THR A 62 12.05 29.72 -1.39
N ASP A 63 12.35 28.72 -2.21
CA ASP A 63 11.46 28.29 -3.29
C ASP A 63 10.27 27.46 -2.75
N ALA A 64 9.43 26.93 -3.65
CA ALA A 64 8.28 26.11 -3.27
C ALA A 64 8.66 24.78 -2.58
N SER A 65 9.90 24.34 -2.72
CA SER A 65 10.48 23.16 -2.07
C SER A 65 11.35 23.53 -0.87
N GLY A 66 11.29 24.78 -0.39
CA GLY A 66 12.05 25.23 0.77
C GLY A 66 13.54 25.43 0.50
N ASN A 67 14.02 25.29 -0.74
CA ASN A 67 15.44 25.49 -1.05
C ASN A 67 15.77 26.98 -1.10
N TYR A 68 16.98 27.33 -0.68
CA TYR A 68 17.45 28.72 -0.76
C TYR A 68 18.93 28.79 -1.17
N SER A 69 19.30 29.96 -1.71
CA SER A 69 20.68 30.39 -1.91
C SER A 69 20.82 31.82 -1.40
N LEU A 70 21.84 32.07 -0.59
CA LEU A 70 22.12 33.33 0.06
C LEU A 70 23.57 33.73 -0.25
N ASP A 71 23.75 34.87 -0.89
CA ASP A 71 25.09 35.46 -1.07
C ASP A 71 25.63 35.90 0.30
N THR A 72 26.76 35.38 0.74
CA THR A 72 27.43 35.73 2.00
C THR A 72 28.58 36.72 1.81
N ALA A 73 28.77 37.29 0.62
CA ALA A 73 29.82 38.27 0.36
C ALA A 73 29.72 39.49 1.32
N GLY A 74 30.79 39.71 2.09
CA GLY A 74 30.89 40.81 3.05
C GLY A 74 30.28 40.54 4.44
N LEU A 75 29.71 39.35 4.69
CA LEU A 75 29.28 38.95 6.03
C LEU A 75 30.44 38.35 6.84
N ARG A 76 30.46 38.59 8.16
CA ARG A 76 31.47 38.02 9.08
C ARG A 76 30.92 36.85 9.90
N PHE A 77 31.51 35.67 9.73
CA PHE A 77 31.18 34.49 10.52
C PHE A 77 31.51 34.65 12.03
N PRO A 78 30.80 33.95 12.94
CA PRO A 78 29.67 33.04 12.67
C PRO A 78 28.42 33.79 12.18
N LEU A 79 27.57 33.10 11.42
CA LEU A 79 26.25 33.58 11.02
C LEU A 79 25.17 32.83 11.83
N MET A 80 24.06 33.49 12.07
CA MET A 80 22.82 32.85 12.51
C MET A 80 21.75 33.11 11.45
N LEU A 81 21.11 32.04 10.98
CA LEU A 81 19.97 32.10 10.06
C LEU A 81 18.68 32.06 10.88
N GLN A 82 17.64 32.75 10.41
CA GLN A 82 16.30 32.70 10.97
C GLN A 82 15.27 32.62 9.84
N ILE A 83 14.28 31.74 10.00
CA ILE A 83 13.11 31.64 9.12
C ILE A 83 11.86 31.32 9.94
N THR A 84 10.71 31.84 9.51
CA THR A 84 9.41 31.54 10.15
C THR A 84 8.65 30.51 9.32
N GLY A 85 8.35 29.36 9.92
CA GLY A 85 7.50 28.31 9.37
C GLY A 85 6.10 28.28 10.00
N SER A 86 5.30 27.27 9.67
CA SER A 86 3.95 27.08 10.22
C SER A 86 3.95 26.53 11.65
N LYS A 87 5.04 25.87 12.07
CA LYS A 87 5.19 25.28 13.41
C LYS A 87 6.07 26.12 14.35
N GLY A 88 6.73 27.17 13.86
CA GLY A 88 7.56 28.04 14.69
C GLY A 88 8.59 28.87 13.92
N VAL A 89 9.46 29.53 14.66
CA VAL A 89 10.65 30.22 14.11
C VAL A 89 11.85 29.32 14.31
N TRP A 90 12.56 29.00 13.23
CA TRP A 90 13.68 28.08 13.22
C TRP A 90 14.98 28.81 12.96
N HIS A 91 16.04 28.36 13.63
CA HIS A 91 17.37 28.95 13.51
C HIS A 91 18.42 27.93 13.10
N ALA A 92 19.51 28.40 12.49
CA ALA A 92 20.71 27.61 12.25
C ALA A 92 21.96 28.46 12.48
N LEU A 93 22.96 27.91 13.17
CA LEU A 93 24.28 28.52 13.30
C LEU A 93 25.17 28.01 12.17
N VAL A 94 25.89 28.93 11.52
CA VAL A 94 26.76 28.64 10.38
C VAL A 94 28.14 29.21 10.68
N SER A 95 29.17 28.39 10.53
CA SER A 95 30.57 28.75 10.73
C SER A 95 31.33 28.78 9.39
N THR A 96 32.60 29.19 9.43
CA THR A 96 33.48 29.13 8.26
C THR A 96 33.62 27.70 7.70
N ASP A 97 33.50 26.68 8.56
CA ASP A 97 33.65 25.26 8.20
C ASP A 97 32.45 24.74 7.38
N ASP A 98 31.35 25.50 7.34
CA ASP A 98 30.14 25.20 6.58
C ASP A 98 30.17 25.83 5.17
N THR A 99 31.20 26.62 4.84
CA THR A 99 31.33 27.27 3.53
C THR A 99 31.41 26.22 2.42
N GLY A 100 30.58 26.36 1.39
CA GLY A 100 30.48 25.39 0.29
C GLY A 100 29.75 24.09 0.62
N ARG A 101 29.24 23.94 1.85
CA ARG A 101 28.39 22.83 2.28
C ARG A 101 26.92 23.27 2.30
N THR A 102 26.04 22.29 2.37
CA THR A 102 24.62 22.52 2.64
C THR A 102 24.45 23.01 4.08
N ALA A 103 23.68 24.08 4.27
CA ALA A 103 23.27 24.59 5.58
C ALA A 103 21.75 24.60 5.66
N ASN A 104 21.16 23.61 6.32
CA ASN A 104 19.70 23.54 6.46
C ASN A 104 19.20 24.41 7.61
N VAL A 105 17.91 24.79 7.57
CA VAL A 105 17.23 25.47 8.67
C VAL A 105 15.95 24.71 9.02
N ASN A 106 15.94 24.07 10.18
CA ASN A 106 14.85 23.21 10.62
C ASN A 106 14.80 23.12 12.16
N ASN A 107 13.86 22.32 12.70
CA ASN A 107 13.72 22.10 14.13
C ASN A 107 14.94 21.42 14.79
N ALA A 108 15.70 20.62 14.03
CA ALA A 108 16.93 20.01 14.51
C ALA A 108 18.08 21.02 14.60
N THR A 109 18.24 21.90 13.61
CA THR A 109 19.23 22.98 13.66
C THR A 109 18.91 24.01 14.74
N ASP A 110 17.63 24.25 15.03
CA ASP A 110 17.19 25.06 16.17
C ASP A 110 17.65 24.44 17.50
N SER A 111 17.50 23.13 17.64
CA SER A 111 17.96 22.37 18.80
C SER A 111 19.49 22.39 18.95
N VAL A 112 20.23 22.28 17.85
CA VAL A 112 21.69 22.47 17.83
C VAL A 112 22.08 23.87 18.30
N ALA A 113 21.37 24.91 17.83
CA ALA A 113 21.63 26.29 18.22
C ALA A 113 21.35 26.52 19.72
N LEU A 114 20.27 25.95 20.26
CA LEU A 114 19.98 26.01 21.70
C LEU A 114 21.14 25.43 22.53
N LEU A 115 21.61 24.23 22.20
CA LEU A 115 22.69 23.57 22.96
C LEU A 115 24.03 24.29 22.79
N ALA A 116 24.36 24.72 21.57
CA ALA A 116 25.62 25.41 21.28
C ALA A 116 25.74 26.73 22.05
N LEU A 117 24.64 27.46 22.20
CA LEU A 117 24.58 28.75 22.91
C LEU A 117 24.21 28.62 24.40
N GLY A 118 23.88 27.42 24.89
CA GLY A 118 23.46 27.21 26.28
C GLY A 118 22.10 27.84 26.62
N LEU A 119 21.18 27.86 25.66
CA LEU A 119 19.86 28.48 25.79
C LEU A 119 18.75 27.45 26.03
N GLY A 120 17.75 27.81 26.85
CA GLY A 120 16.69 26.89 27.27
C GLY A 120 15.37 26.98 26.48
N SER A 121 15.22 27.93 25.56
CA SER A 121 13.94 28.13 24.84
C SER A 121 14.11 28.80 23.47
N SER A 122 13.17 28.55 22.56
CA SER A 122 13.15 29.20 21.25
C SER A 122 12.99 30.72 21.34
N ALA A 123 12.33 31.24 22.40
CA ALA A 123 12.29 32.68 22.66
C ALA A 123 13.68 33.26 22.98
N ALA A 124 14.51 32.51 23.72
CA ALA A 124 15.88 32.91 23.98
C ALA A 124 16.74 32.90 22.70
N LEU A 125 16.49 31.98 21.75
CA LEU A 125 17.14 32.00 20.44
C LEU A 125 16.75 33.23 19.61
N GLN A 126 15.47 33.58 19.55
CA GLN A 126 15.02 34.79 18.84
C GLN A 126 15.66 36.06 19.44
N ASN A 127 15.79 36.11 20.76
CA ASN A 127 16.53 37.19 21.44
C ASN A 127 18.02 37.17 21.08
N ALA A 128 18.64 35.98 21.00
CA ALA A 128 20.05 35.84 20.62
C ALA A 128 20.30 36.29 19.17
N PHE A 129 19.40 35.96 18.25
CA PHE A 129 19.42 36.46 16.88
C PHE A 129 19.27 37.98 16.85
N THR A 130 18.25 38.53 17.54
CA THR A 130 17.97 39.97 17.55
C THR A 130 19.13 40.80 18.12
N ASN A 131 19.76 40.33 19.19
CA ASN A 131 20.83 41.03 19.90
C ASN A 131 22.24 40.67 19.40
N GLY A 132 22.37 39.69 18.50
CA GLY A 132 23.67 39.22 18.01
C GLY A 132 24.53 38.51 19.09
N SER A 133 23.91 37.91 20.11
CA SER A 133 24.64 37.29 21.22
C SER A 133 25.29 35.94 20.86
N PHE A 134 25.12 35.47 19.63
CA PHE A 134 25.79 34.28 19.09
C PHE A 134 27.21 34.56 18.56
N ARG A 135 27.65 35.82 18.49
CA ARG A 135 28.90 36.25 17.82
C ARG A 135 30.20 35.58 18.33
N GLU A 136 30.17 34.99 19.52
CA GLU A 136 31.32 34.31 20.15
C GLU A 136 31.27 32.77 20.00
N VAL A 137 30.23 32.20 19.39
CA VAL A 137 30.13 30.75 19.21
C VAL A 137 31.19 30.25 18.22
N SER A 138 31.95 29.23 18.62
CA SER A 138 33.00 28.65 17.79
C SER A 138 32.46 27.53 16.89
N ALA A 139 33.11 27.29 15.75
CA ALA A 139 32.80 26.16 14.86
C ALA A 139 32.84 24.81 15.62
N ALA A 140 33.82 24.65 16.51
CA ALA A 140 33.96 23.47 17.37
C ALA A 140 32.73 23.26 18.27
N ARG A 141 32.16 24.34 18.83
CA ARG A 141 30.98 24.25 19.70
C ARG A 141 29.72 23.86 18.91
N ILE A 142 29.56 24.37 17.69
CA ILE A 142 28.43 23.99 16.82
C ILE A 142 28.58 22.53 16.37
N ALA A 143 29.80 22.10 15.99
CA ALA A 143 30.08 20.71 15.62
C ALA A 143 29.86 19.75 16.80
N GLU A 144 30.25 20.13 18.01
CA GLU A 144 30.00 19.35 19.23
C GLU A 144 28.49 19.21 19.52
N ALA A 145 27.72 20.29 19.37
CA ALA A 145 26.27 20.24 19.55
C ALA A 145 25.59 19.36 18.48
N ASP A 146 26.01 19.43 17.21
CA ASP A 146 25.50 18.56 16.14
C ASP A 146 25.87 17.09 16.39
N ALA A 147 27.10 16.81 16.83
CA ALA A 147 27.54 15.47 17.18
C ALA A 147 26.68 14.88 18.32
N ARG A 148 26.38 15.67 19.36
CA ARG A 148 25.52 15.25 20.47
C ARG A 148 24.06 15.03 20.06
N LEU A 149 23.57 15.78 19.08
CA LEU A 149 22.25 15.52 18.49
C LEU A 149 22.26 14.19 17.73
N LEU A 150 23.29 13.95 16.92
CA LEU A 150 23.45 12.70 16.20
C LEU A 150 23.60 11.50 17.15
N ASP A 151 24.29 11.65 18.28
CA ASP A 151 24.38 10.61 19.32
C ASP A 151 22.99 10.29 19.88
N ALA A 152 22.15 11.30 20.14
CA ALA A 152 20.78 11.09 20.61
C ALA A 152 19.91 10.41 19.55
N LEU A 153 20.04 10.80 18.27
CA LEU A 153 19.31 10.16 17.17
C LEU A 153 19.79 8.73 16.90
N GLU A 154 21.09 8.45 17.05
CA GLU A 154 21.63 7.10 16.97
C GLU A 154 21.08 6.20 18.09
N GLN A 155 20.93 6.73 19.31
CA GLN A 155 20.26 6.01 20.40
C GLN A 155 18.77 5.76 20.12
N GLU A 156 18.09 6.63 19.37
CA GLU A 156 16.69 6.43 18.95
C GLU A 156 16.54 5.38 17.86
N LEU A 157 17.37 5.47 16.82
CA LEU A 157 17.24 4.68 15.60
C LEU A 157 18.03 3.37 15.65
N GLY A 158 19.02 3.27 16.53
CA GLY A 158 19.98 2.15 16.57
C GLY A 158 21.10 2.30 15.53
N THR A 159 20.98 3.27 14.63
CA THR A 159 21.97 3.62 13.62
C THR A 159 22.12 5.13 13.53
N ARG A 160 23.35 5.61 13.34
CA ARG A 160 23.62 7.04 13.20
C ARG A 160 23.10 7.59 11.86
N PRO A 161 22.14 8.53 11.85
CA PRO A 161 21.67 9.14 10.61
C PRO A 161 22.67 10.19 10.09
N ALA A 162 22.43 10.71 8.88
CA ALA A 162 23.13 11.88 8.38
C ALA A 162 22.77 13.14 9.19
N SER A 163 23.69 14.10 9.28
CA SER A 163 23.46 15.38 9.97
C SER A 163 22.34 16.17 9.29
N LEU A 164 21.25 16.42 10.03
CA LEU A 164 20.13 17.26 9.57
C LEU A 164 20.53 18.71 9.30
N ARG A 165 21.73 19.12 9.75
CA ARG A 165 22.33 20.43 9.46
C ARG A 165 22.89 20.53 8.04
N SER A 166 23.35 19.42 7.46
CA SER A 166 24.12 19.40 6.20
C SER A 166 23.72 18.33 5.18
N ALA A 167 22.81 17.42 5.53
CA ALA A 167 22.27 16.43 4.62
C ALA A 167 21.50 17.12 3.49
N ARG A 168 21.63 16.59 2.27
CA ARG A 168 20.72 16.94 1.18
C ARG A 168 19.51 16.04 1.28
N PHE A 169 18.32 16.64 1.22
CA PHE A 169 17.08 15.91 1.30
C PHE A 169 15.96 16.64 0.55
N THR A 170 14.90 15.91 0.26
CA THR A 170 13.67 16.42 -0.36
C THR A 170 12.62 16.59 0.73
N PRO A 171 12.24 17.83 1.09
CA PRO A 171 11.19 18.03 2.07
C PRO A 171 9.82 17.71 1.46
N ALA A 172 8.87 17.32 2.31
CA ALA A 172 7.49 17.19 1.90
C ALA A 172 6.92 18.55 1.47
N THR A 173 5.98 18.55 0.56
CA THR A 173 5.15 19.71 0.21
C THR A 173 3.69 19.34 0.45
N ASP A 174 2.78 20.30 0.28
CA ASP A 174 1.35 20.01 0.32
C ASP A 174 0.93 18.98 -0.75
N ASP A 175 1.72 18.81 -1.83
CA ASP A 175 1.38 17.95 -2.97
C ASP A 175 2.35 16.78 -3.18
N SER A 176 3.44 16.67 -2.43
CA SER A 176 4.43 15.61 -2.60
C SER A 176 5.01 15.17 -1.26
N PRO A 177 5.13 13.86 -1.01
CA PRO A 177 5.82 13.39 0.19
C PRO A 177 7.31 13.78 0.13
N GLY A 178 7.90 14.04 1.30
CA GLY A 178 9.35 14.21 1.46
C GLY A 178 10.06 12.87 1.43
N ASP A 179 11.39 12.86 1.54
CA ASP A 179 12.15 11.63 1.75
C ASP A 179 12.23 11.22 3.23
N GLU A 180 13.04 10.20 3.55
CA GLU A 180 13.19 9.69 4.91
C GLU A 180 13.99 10.63 5.82
N THR A 181 14.84 11.50 5.27
CA THR A 181 15.53 12.53 6.08
C THR A 181 14.54 13.61 6.53
N ASP A 182 13.58 13.98 5.67
CA ASP A 182 12.48 14.87 6.05
C ASP A 182 11.59 14.24 7.13
N ARG A 183 11.25 12.94 6.99
CA ARG A 183 10.50 12.18 8.01
C ARG A 183 11.18 12.21 9.38
N LEU A 184 12.52 12.20 9.42
CA LEU A 184 13.24 12.25 10.69
C LEU A 184 12.99 13.56 11.47
N LEU A 185 12.71 14.67 10.77
CA LEU A 185 12.40 15.96 11.40
C LEU A 185 11.14 15.90 12.29
N THR A 186 10.27 14.94 12.05
CA THR A 186 8.94 14.85 12.65
C THR A 186 8.70 13.55 13.40
N LEU A 187 9.57 12.55 13.22
CA LEU A 187 9.55 11.30 13.96
C LEU A 187 9.95 11.50 15.44
N VAL A 188 10.93 12.37 15.72
CA VAL A 188 11.49 12.58 17.06
C VAL A 188 11.64 14.07 17.35
N GLY A 189 11.06 14.52 18.46
CA GLY A 189 11.33 15.86 18.98
C GLY A 189 12.59 15.86 19.82
N THR A 190 13.57 16.68 19.49
CA THR A 190 14.81 16.80 20.29
C THR A 190 14.81 18.11 21.06
N ARG A 191 15.33 18.10 22.29
CA ARG A 191 15.57 19.31 23.10
C ARG A 191 16.84 19.15 23.93
N PRO A 192 17.63 20.21 24.10
CA PRO A 192 18.79 20.16 24.99
C PRO A 192 18.41 19.72 26.40
N GLN A 193 19.17 18.78 26.97
CA GLN A 193 19.07 18.36 28.36
C GLN A 193 20.47 18.09 28.91
N GLY A 194 20.88 18.90 29.88
CA GLY A 194 22.24 18.87 30.42
C GLY A 194 23.28 19.09 29.30
N ALA A 195 24.17 18.11 29.13
CA ALA A 195 25.15 18.12 28.06
C ALA A 195 24.58 17.66 26.71
N GLY A 196 23.50 16.88 26.64
CA GLY A 196 23.04 16.24 25.41
C GLY A 196 21.66 16.70 24.96
N PHE A 197 20.93 15.79 24.35
CA PHE A 197 19.52 15.96 23.97
C PHE A 197 18.65 14.91 24.63
N ALA A 198 17.48 15.33 25.09
CA ALA A 198 16.35 14.46 25.37
C ALA A 198 15.45 14.35 24.14
N THR A 199 14.80 13.19 24.00
CA THR A 199 13.91 12.86 22.89
C THR A 199 12.47 12.77 23.37
N TYR A 200 11.56 13.35 22.58
CA TYR A 200 10.17 13.57 22.94
C TYR A 200 9.23 13.06 21.85
N ASN A 201 8.08 12.56 22.31
CA ASN A 201 7.02 12.08 21.44
C ASN A 201 6.46 13.22 20.61
N LEU A 202 6.31 13.00 19.31
CA LEU A 202 5.71 13.93 18.36
C LEU A 202 4.67 13.17 17.53
N MET A 203 3.53 13.81 17.31
CA MET A 203 2.58 13.31 16.32
C MET A 203 3.24 13.44 14.94
N PRO A 204 3.28 12.36 14.12
CA PRO A 204 3.81 12.44 12.77
C PRO A 204 3.08 13.52 11.96
N GLU A 205 3.79 14.25 11.13
CA GLU A 205 3.34 15.48 10.47
C GLU A 205 2.17 15.31 9.53
N ASN A 206 2.07 14.13 8.90
CA ASN A 206 0.98 13.83 7.97
C ASN A 206 -0.27 13.37 8.72
N VAL A 207 -0.18 13.03 10.01
CA VAL A 207 -1.35 12.63 10.82
C VAL A 207 -2.17 13.86 11.18
N TRP A 208 -3.46 13.79 10.87
CA TRP A 208 -4.38 14.89 11.14
C TRP A 208 -4.89 14.83 12.58
N ALA A 209 -4.37 15.72 13.42
CA ALA A 209 -4.71 15.78 14.83
C ALA A 209 -6.23 15.92 15.11
N ASP A 210 -6.97 16.61 14.25
CA ASP A 210 -8.42 16.79 14.36
C ASP A 210 -9.24 15.56 13.95
N SER A 211 -8.59 14.54 13.40
CA SER A 211 -9.20 13.23 13.11
C SER A 211 -8.78 12.13 14.08
N TYR A 212 -7.80 12.40 14.95
CA TYR A 212 -7.26 11.42 15.88
C TYR A 212 -8.30 11.07 16.94
N THR A 213 -8.64 9.78 17.04
CA THR A 213 -9.49 9.25 18.10
C THR A 213 -8.84 8.01 18.68
N ALA A 214 -9.09 7.76 19.97
CA ALA A 214 -8.63 6.55 20.65
C ALA A 214 -9.74 5.99 21.55
N GLN A 215 -9.92 4.67 21.52
CA GLN A 215 -10.95 3.95 22.27
C GLN A 215 -10.35 2.72 22.94
N THR A 216 -10.81 2.41 24.16
CA THR A 216 -10.40 1.22 24.91
C THR A 216 -11.53 0.21 24.94
N TYR A 217 -11.21 -1.05 24.64
CA TYR A 217 -12.15 -2.17 24.62
C TYR A 217 -11.83 -3.15 25.75
N ASP A 218 -12.88 -3.71 26.35
CA ASP A 218 -12.82 -4.50 27.59
C ASP A 218 -12.41 -5.97 27.36
N GLY A 219 -12.43 -6.45 26.11
CA GLY A 219 -12.17 -7.85 25.78
C GLY A 219 -13.32 -8.80 26.12
N SER A 220 -14.50 -8.26 26.46
CA SER A 220 -15.68 -9.04 26.86
C SER A 220 -16.87 -8.75 25.95
N SER A 221 -17.38 -7.52 25.99
CA SER A 221 -18.51 -7.05 25.18
C SER A 221 -18.06 -6.54 23.81
N ASP A 222 -16.83 -6.04 23.74
CA ASP A 222 -16.14 -5.60 22.54
C ASP A 222 -14.64 -5.84 22.70
N ASP A 223 -13.91 -6.03 21.61
CA ASP A 223 -12.49 -6.35 21.63
C ASP A 223 -11.80 -5.91 20.33
N LEU A 224 -10.47 -5.90 20.36
CA LEU A 224 -9.65 -5.44 19.24
C LEU A 224 -9.74 -6.34 18.01
N LEU A 225 -9.84 -7.66 18.20
CA LEU A 225 -9.74 -8.65 17.13
C LEU A 225 -11.10 -9.00 16.54
N THR A 226 -12.10 -9.22 17.39
CA THR A 226 -13.39 -9.81 16.96
C THR A 226 -14.58 -8.87 17.11
N ALA A 227 -14.37 -7.66 17.64
CA ALA A 227 -15.44 -6.71 17.95
C ALA A 227 -16.57 -7.29 18.83
N GLY A 228 -16.19 -8.14 19.78
CA GLY A 228 -17.09 -8.84 20.70
C GLY A 228 -17.67 -10.15 20.16
N LEU A 229 -17.37 -10.55 18.92
CA LEU A 229 -17.96 -11.73 18.27
C LEU A 229 -17.39 -13.07 18.75
N GLY A 230 -16.11 -13.11 19.12
CA GLY A 230 -15.36 -14.33 19.37
C GLY A 230 -15.21 -15.21 18.13
N LYS A 231 -14.56 -16.37 18.29
CA LYS A 231 -14.44 -17.37 17.21
C LYS A 231 -15.80 -17.82 16.69
N THR A 232 -16.77 -17.98 17.60
CA THR A 232 -18.10 -18.50 17.24
C THR A 232 -18.85 -17.49 16.37
N GLY A 233 -18.82 -16.20 16.72
CA GLY A 233 -19.47 -15.15 15.93
C GLY A 233 -18.77 -14.91 14.58
N LEU A 234 -17.44 -15.04 14.53
CA LEU A 234 -16.68 -14.97 13.28
C LEU A 234 -16.93 -16.17 12.35
N ALA A 235 -17.21 -17.36 12.90
CA ALA A 235 -17.56 -18.56 12.12
C ALA A 235 -18.99 -18.52 11.55
N SER A 236 -19.87 -17.67 12.10
CA SER A 236 -21.24 -17.54 11.61
C SER A 236 -21.27 -17.27 10.10
N ALA A 237 -22.18 -17.93 9.38
CA ALA A 237 -22.44 -17.61 7.97
C ALA A 237 -23.23 -16.30 7.79
N THR A 238 -23.84 -15.80 8.88
CA THR A 238 -24.66 -14.59 8.88
C THR A 238 -23.95 -13.49 9.65
N ALA A 239 -23.79 -12.33 9.00
CA ALA A 239 -23.21 -11.15 9.62
C ALA A 239 -24.11 -10.58 10.75
N PRO A 240 -23.56 -9.88 11.74
CA PRO A 240 -24.35 -9.23 12.78
C PRO A 240 -25.34 -8.21 12.20
N ALA A 241 -26.62 -8.31 12.56
CA ALA A 241 -27.64 -7.38 12.11
C ALA A 241 -27.45 -5.98 12.67
N TYR A 242 -27.82 -4.97 11.89
CA TYR A 242 -27.95 -3.59 12.34
C TYR A 242 -29.31 -3.35 12.99
N ALA A 243 -29.35 -2.57 14.07
CA ALA A 243 -30.59 -2.11 14.67
C ALA A 243 -31.41 -1.26 13.68
N ASN A 244 -30.72 -0.44 12.87
CA ASN A 244 -31.29 0.28 11.74
C ASN A 244 -30.37 0.17 10.52
N ALA A 245 -30.75 -0.65 9.53
CA ALA A 245 -29.91 -0.86 8.35
C ALA A 245 -29.72 0.38 7.47
N ALA A 246 -30.60 1.39 7.55
CA ALA A 246 -30.45 2.64 6.81
C ALA A 246 -29.55 3.67 7.52
N ALA A 247 -29.25 3.46 8.80
CA ALA A 247 -28.39 4.34 9.61
C ALA A 247 -27.74 3.53 10.75
N PRO A 248 -26.85 2.58 10.43
CA PRO A 248 -26.10 1.84 11.43
C PRO A 248 -25.15 2.78 12.17
N THR A 249 -24.91 2.49 13.44
CA THR A 249 -23.95 3.22 14.26
C THR A 249 -22.51 2.90 13.84
N ALA A 250 -21.57 3.78 14.17
CA ALA A 250 -20.14 3.54 13.97
C ALA A 250 -19.65 2.21 14.59
N ALA A 251 -20.15 1.86 15.79
CA ALA A 251 -19.80 0.61 16.46
C ALA A 251 -20.33 -0.64 15.72
N GLU A 252 -21.57 -0.59 15.21
CA GLU A 252 -22.14 -1.66 14.40
C GLU A 252 -21.39 -1.84 13.07
N LEU A 253 -21.00 -0.74 12.44
CA LEU A 253 -20.19 -0.72 11.22
C LEU A 253 -18.79 -1.30 11.45
N ARG A 254 -18.11 -0.90 12.53
CA ARG A 254 -16.82 -1.48 12.95
C ARG A 254 -16.93 -3.00 13.14
N ARG A 255 -17.95 -3.46 13.87
CA ARG A 255 -18.18 -4.89 14.10
C ARG A 255 -18.38 -5.68 12.81
N ASN A 256 -19.22 -5.16 11.90
CA ASN A 256 -19.45 -5.80 10.61
C ASN A 256 -18.22 -5.72 9.69
N ALA A 257 -17.45 -4.63 9.75
CA ALA A 257 -16.21 -4.50 8.99
C ALA A 257 -15.19 -5.54 9.46
N ILE A 258 -15.03 -5.74 10.77
CA ILE A 258 -14.15 -6.77 11.33
C ILE A 258 -14.62 -8.16 10.94
N TYR A 259 -15.91 -8.48 11.09
CA TYR A 259 -16.48 -9.76 10.65
C TYR A 259 -16.18 -10.07 9.18
N ASN A 260 -16.49 -9.13 8.27
CA ASN A 260 -16.30 -9.36 6.84
C ASN A 260 -14.83 -9.44 6.46
N ASN A 261 -13.97 -8.55 6.99
CA ASN A 261 -12.55 -8.54 6.61
C ASN A 261 -11.78 -9.72 7.20
N TYR A 262 -12.15 -10.21 8.38
CA TYR A 262 -11.60 -11.45 8.92
C TYR A 262 -11.87 -12.63 7.97
N ARG A 263 -13.14 -12.82 7.59
CA ARG A 263 -13.58 -13.91 6.70
C ARG A 263 -13.16 -13.75 5.23
N ALA A 264 -12.55 -12.62 4.87
CA ALA A 264 -12.24 -12.31 3.48
C ALA A 264 -10.88 -12.87 3.01
N LEU A 265 -10.00 -13.25 3.95
CA LEU A 265 -8.68 -13.83 3.67
C LEU A 265 -8.37 -15.07 4.52
N VAL A 266 -9.17 -15.32 5.56
CA VAL A 266 -9.07 -16.52 6.38
C VAL A 266 -10.33 -17.35 6.15
N ASP A 267 -10.17 -18.65 5.94
CA ASP A 267 -11.32 -19.54 5.83
C ASP A 267 -11.95 -19.80 7.20
N ALA A 268 -12.99 -19.05 7.55
CA ALA A 268 -13.80 -19.29 8.74
C ALA A 268 -15.17 -19.91 8.39
N ASN A 269 -15.31 -20.54 7.22
CA ASN A 269 -16.61 -21.08 6.78
C ASN A 269 -16.98 -22.40 7.47
N LYS A 270 -15.99 -23.29 7.71
CA LYS A 270 -16.21 -24.60 8.33
C LYS A 270 -15.06 -24.97 9.25
N GLY A 271 -15.37 -25.63 10.38
CA GLY A 271 -14.34 -26.17 11.27
C GLY A 271 -13.52 -27.30 10.64
N THR A 272 -14.11 -28.04 9.70
CA THR A 272 -13.43 -29.13 8.97
C THR A 272 -12.25 -28.62 8.12
N GLY A 273 -12.22 -27.34 7.75
CA GLY A 273 -11.12 -26.66 7.05
C GLY A 273 -9.97 -26.21 7.94
N GLY A 274 -10.08 -26.38 9.27
CA GLY A 274 -9.03 -26.02 10.23
C GLY A 274 -9.36 -24.78 11.07
N TYR A 275 -10.44 -24.06 10.79
CA TYR A 275 -10.86 -22.95 11.64
C TYR A 275 -11.26 -23.44 13.03
N GLY A 276 -10.68 -22.83 14.06
CA GLY A 276 -10.87 -23.19 15.45
C GLY A 276 -10.02 -24.36 15.94
N SER A 277 -9.23 -25.01 15.07
CA SER A 277 -8.34 -26.13 15.43
C SER A 277 -6.88 -25.93 15.02
N LEU A 278 -6.63 -25.30 13.86
CA LEU A 278 -5.29 -24.98 13.34
C LEU A 278 -5.00 -23.49 13.36
N TYR A 279 -6.03 -22.68 13.13
CA TYR A 279 -5.98 -21.22 13.16
C TYR A 279 -7.31 -20.67 13.64
N GLY A 280 -7.33 -19.41 14.06
CA GLY A 280 -8.50 -18.76 14.61
C GLY A 280 -8.21 -18.10 15.96
N PRO A 281 -9.11 -17.24 16.45
CA PRO A 281 -8.87 -16.41 17.63
C PRO A 281 -8.56 -17.22 18.89
N ASN A 282 -9.07 -18.45 18.97
CA ASN A 282 -8.90 -19.35 20.10
C ASN A 282 -7.58 -20.10 20.16
N ILE A 283 -6.84 -20.10 19.05
CA ILE A 283 -5.56 -20.80 18.94
C ILE A 283 -4.45 -19.91 19.50
N ASP A 284 -3.78 -20.40 20.54
CA ASP A 284 -2.66 -19.71 21.19
C ASP A 284 -1.39 -19.68 20.33
N THR A 285 -0.38 -18.95 20.80
CA THR A 285 0.91 -18.78 20.10
C THR A 285 1.74 -20.07 20.00
N ARG A 286 1.28 -21.17 20.61
CA ARG A 286 1.88 -22.52 20.50
C ARG A 286 1.02 -23.45 19.63
N GLY A 287 -0.05 -22.94 19.02
CA GLY A 287 -0.95 -23.71 18.16
C GLY A 287 -2.01 -24.52 18.91
N ALA A 288 -2.26 -24.25 20.20
CA ALA A 288 -3.24 -24.98 20.99
C ALA A 288 -4.56 -24.20 21.18
N ASP A 289 -5.71 -24.88 21.17
CA ASP A 289 -7.02 -24.29 21.48
C ASP A 289 -7.16 -24.02 22.99
N THR A 290 -6.65 -22.89 23.45
CA THR A 290 -6.61 -22.53 24.89
C THR A 290 -7.16 -21.13 25.20
N LEU A 291 -7.46 -20.31 24.19
CA LEU A 291 -7.89 -18.92 24.39
C LEU A 291 -9.42 -18.73 24.42
N GLY A 292 -10.19 -19.82 24.46
CA GLY A 292 -11.66 -19.76 24.54
C GLY A 292 -12.29 -19.13 23.30
N GLU A 293 -12.89 -17.94 23.44
CA GLU A 293 -13.44 -17.17 22.31
C GLU A 293 -12.38 -16.29 21.61
N GLY A 294 -11.17 -16.15 22.17
CA GLY A 294 -10.08 -15.42 21.54
C GLY A 294 -10.24 -13.89 21.49
N LYS A 295 -11.04 -13.32 22.39
CA LYS A 295 -11.25 -11.86 22.49
C LYS A 295 -10.04 -11.18 23.12
N ILE A 296 -9.65 -10.02 22.58
CA ILE A 296 -8.45 -9.29 23.01
C ILE A 296 -8.79 -7.85 23.45
N ALA A 297 -8.71 -7.58 24.75
CA ALA A 297 -8.85 -6.24 25.31
C ALA A 297 -7.70 -5.32 24.87
N GLY A 298 -7.94 -4.01 24.83
CA GLY A 298 -6.86 -3.04 24.62
C GLY A 298 -7.31 -1.72 24.02
N LEU A 299 -6.35 -0.96 23.48
CA LEU A 299 -6.56 0.37 22.90
C LEU A 299 -6.54 0.29 21.38
N GLU A 300 -7.46 0.97 20.71
CA GLU A 300 -7.42 1.26 19.28
C GLU A 300 -7.32 2.78 19.09
N ALA A 301 -6.33 3.25 18.34
CA ALA A 301 -6.18 4.64 17.96
C ALA A 301 -6.20 4.77 16.43
N ILE A 302 -6.98 5.70 15.88
CA ILE A 302 -7.21 5.83 14.44
C ILE A 302 -7.17 7.31 14.04
N ALA A 303 -6.62 7.59 12.86
CA ALA A 303 -6.56 8.92 12.28
C ALA A 303 -6.47 8.87 10.75
N TYR A 304 -6.82 9.98 10.10
CA TYR A 304 -6.36 10.24 8.73
C TYR A 304 -4.88 10.61 8.73
N SER A 305 -4.19 10.19 7.67
CA SER A 305 -2.85 10.65 7.34
C SER A 305 -2.78 11.08 5.88
N GLY A 306 -2.17 12.21 5.59
CA GLY A 306 -2.01 12.68 4.22
C GLY A 306 -1.85 14.18 4.10
N ASP A 307 -2.02 14.68 2.87
CA ASP A 307 -1.87 16.09 2.55
C ASP A 307 -2.86 16.99 3.29
N ARG A 308 -2.53 18.27 3.46
CA ARG A 308 -3.45 19.23 4.10
C ARG A 308 -4.69 19.51 3.24
N SER A 309 -4.63 19.20 1.94
CA SER A 309 -5.75 19.38 1.01
C SER A 309 -6.91 18.40 1.25
N GLY A 310 -6.61 17.24 1.84
CA GLY A 310 -7.56 16.15 2.07
C GLY A 310 -7.90 15.33 0.84
N LYS A 311 -7.23 15.58 -0.29
CA LYS A 311 -7.40 14.82 -1.54
C LYS A 311 -6.51 13.59 -1.57
N ARG A 312 -5.35 13.61 -0.91
CA ARG A 312 -4.41 12.48 -0.82
C ARG A 312 -4.29 12.05 0.63
N LYS A 313 -5.11 11.08 1.02
CA LYS A 313 -5.09 10.56 2.39
C LYS A 313 -5.26 9.06 2.48
N ALA A 314 -4.51 8.48 3.39
CA ALA A 314 -4.67 7.14 3.92
C ALA A 314 -5.34 7.21 5.31
N VAL A 315 -5.80 6.07 5.78
CA VAL A 315 -6.20 5.86 7.18
C VAL A 315 -5.07 5.11 7.86
N LEU A 316 -4.68 5.54 9.06
CA LEU A 316 -3.77 4.82 9.95
C LEU A 316 -4.54 4.38 11.19
N MET A 317 -4.28 3.17 11.67
CA MET A 317 -4.81 2.67 12.92
C MET A 317 -3.75 1.89 13.68
N VAL A 318 -3.72 2.01 15.00
CA VAL A 318 -2.83 1.26 15.88
C VAL A 318 -3.69 0.57 16.93
N GLN A 319 -3.56 -0.75 17.03
CA GLN A 319 -4.14 -1.51 18.12
C GLN A 319 -3.04 -1.93 19.09
N VAL A 320 -3.22 -1.65 20.38
CA VAL A 320 -2.29 -2.00 21.46
C VAL A 320 -3.01 -2.94 22.43
N PRO A 321 -2.72 -4.25 22.41
CA PRO A 321 -3.40 -5.20 23.28
C PRO A 321 -3.05 -4.91 24.75
N ALA A 322 -3.95 -5.27 25.66
CA ALA A 322 -3.72 -5.13 27.10
C ALA A 322 -2.53 -5.97 27.60
N SER A 323 -2.15 -7.02 26.86
CA SER A 323 -0.96 -7.86 27.10
C SER A 323 0.36 -7.26 26.62
N PHE A 324 0.35 -6.07 26.00
CA PHE A 324 1.57 -5.45 25.49
C PHE A 324 2.60 -5.18 26.60
N ASN A 325 3.85 -5.59 26.35
CA ASN A 325 4.95 -5.44 27.30
C ASN A 325 5.91 -4.30 26.88
N PRO A 326 5.88 -3.12 27.54
CA PRO A 326 6.77 -2.01 27.19
C PRO A 326 8.25 -2.28 27.45
N ALA A 327 8.60 -3.30 28.24
CA ALA A 327 9.99 -3.71 28.45
C ALA A 327 10.52 -4.64 27.35
N GLN A 328 9.63 -5.21 26.52
CA GLN A 328 9.97 -5.99 25.33
C GLN A 328 9.05 -5.59 24.17
N PRO A 329 9.10 -4.30 23.75
CA PRO A 329 8.13 -3.78 22.82
C PRO A 329 8.28 -4.45 21.45
N CYS A 330 7.15 -4.72 20.80
CA CYS A 330 7.11 -5.18 19.43
C CYS A 330 5.96 -4.55 18.64
N ILE A 331 6.18 -4.35 17.35
CA ILE A 331 5.22 -3.82 16.39
C ILE A 331 5.13 -4.80 15.21
N VAL A 332 3.91 -5.08 14.77
CA VAL A 332 3.65 -5.80 13.52
C VAL A 332 2.85 -4.90 12.60
N THR A 333 3.27 -4.73 11.35
CA THR A 333 2.40 -4.05 10.38
C THR A 333 1.30 -4.99 9.93
N ALA A 334 0.11 -4.45 9.70
CA ALA A 334 -1.02 -5.14 9.12
C ALA A 334 -1.62 -4.22 8.04
N THR A 335 -0.80 -3.91 7.03
CA THR A 335 -1.23 -3.10 5.90
C THR A 335 -2.37 -3.81 5.16
N SER A 336 -3.43 -3.08 4.83
CA SER A 336 -4.65 -3.67 4.28
C SER A 336 -4.41 -4.43 2.97
N SER A 337 -5.03 -5.59 2.83
CA SER A 337 -4.99 -6.41 1.61
C SER A 337 -6.03 -5.95 0.58
N GLY A 338 -5.77 -6.23 -0.70
CA GLY A 338 -6.61 -5.77 -1.80
C GLY A 338 -6.77 -4.24 -1.78
N SER A 339 -8.01 -3.77 -1.87
CA SER A 339 -8.36 -2.34 -1.72
C SER A 339 -9.28 -2.12 -0.50
N ARG A 340 -9.23 -3.04 0.47
CA ARG A 340 -10.13 -3.06 1.62
C ARG A 340 -9.95 -1.82 2.49
N GLY A 341 -10.87 -1.66 3.44
CA GLY A 341 -10.74 -0.65 4.50
C GLY A 341 -9.59 -0.95 5.48
N ILE A 342 -9.53 -0.17 6.55
CA ILE A 342 -8.46 -0.23 7.55
C ILE A 342 -8.33 -1.60 8.24
N TYR A 343 -9.43 -2.35 8.36
CA TYR A 343 -9.47 -3.68 8.97
C TYR A 343 -9.07 -4.82 8.02
N GLY A 344 -8.61 -4.53 6.80
CA GLY A 344 -8.40 -5.53 5.74
C GLY A 344 -7.36 -6.62 6.02
N ALA A 345 -6.55 -6.47 7.07
CA ALA A 345 -5.57 -7.46 7.52
C ALA A 345 -5.81 -7.92 8.98
N ILE A 346 -7.01 -7.68 9.52
CA ILE A 346 -7.36 -7.99 10.92
C ILE A 346 -7.22 -9.49 11.24
N GLY A 347 -7.63 -10.38 10.31
CA GLY A 347 -7.55 -11.83 10.49
C GLY A 347 -6.20 -12.45 10.13
N THR A 348 -5.27 -11.69 9.54
CA THR A 348 -3.95 -12.22 9.13
C THR A 348 -2.85 -11.71 10.07
N ALA A 349 -2.08 -10.71 9.66
CA ALA A 349 -1.00 -10.13 10.48
C ALA A 349 -1.54 -9.49 11.77
N GLY A 350 -2.77 -8.96 11.75
CA GLY A 350 -3.41 -8.36 12.91
C GLY A 350 -3.64 -9.35 14.05
N GLU A 351 -4.30 -10.47 13.75
CA GLU A 351 -4.49 -11.56 14.71
C GLU A 351 -3.16 -12.07 15.26
N TRP A 352 -2.18 -12.34 14.38
CA TRP A 352 -0.88 -12.84 14.80
C TRP A 352 -0.20 -11.88 15.79
N GLY A 353 -0.15 -10.58 15.46
CA GLY A 353 0.50 -9.57 16.28
C GLY A 353 -0.18 -9.37 17.64
N LEU A 354 -1.52 -9.31 17.67
CA LEU A 354 -2.28 -9.16 18.91
C LEU A 354 -2.08 -10.35 19.85
N LYS A 355 -2.08 -11.58 19.34
CA LYS A 355 -1.85 -12.79 20.15
C LYS A 355 -0.42 -12.87 20.71
N HIS A 356 0.55 -12.27 20.03
CA HIS A 356 1.94 -12.16 20.49
C HIS A 356 2.18 -10.95 21.42
N GLY A 357 1.14 -10.21 21.80
CA GLY A 357 1.28 -9.02 22.66
C GLY A 357 1.98 -7.85 21.97
N CYS A 358 2.06 -7.86 20.64
CA CYS A 358 2.61 -6.75 19.87
C CYS A 358 1.54 -5.70 19.59
N ALA A 359 1.97 -4.45 19.47
CA ALA A 359 1.12 -3.43 18.85
C ALA A 359 1.00 -3.72 17.35
N VAL A 360 -0.18 -3.51 16.78
CA VAL A 360 -0.40 -3.71 15.36
C VAL A 360 -0.65 -2.39 14.66
N ALA A 361 0.17 -2.09 13.66
CA ALA A 361 0.13 -0.87 12.86
C ALA A 361 -0.56 -1.13 11.51
N TYR A 362 -1.76 -0.59 11.33
CA TYR A 362 -2.58 -0.76 10.13
C TYR A 362 -2.56 0.49 9.25
N THR A 363 -2.70 0.28 7.94
CA THR A 363 -3.02 1.35 6.99
C THR A 363 -3.91 0.84 5.85
N ASP A 364 -4.85 1.66 5.37
CA ASP A 364 -5.61 1.41 4.13
C ASP A 364 -4.79 1.70 2.86
N LYS A 365 -3.52 2.13 3.04
CA LYS A 365 -2.52 2.42 2.02
C LYS A 365 -3.03 3.32 0.90
N GLY A 366 -3.94 4.25 1.24
CA GLY A 366 -4.53 5.22 0.31
C GLY A 366 -5.58 4.65 -0.65
N SER A 367 -5.79 3.33 -0.67
CA SER A 367 -6.83 2.69 -1.48
C SER A 367 -8.22 2.85 -0.84
N GLY A 368 -8.44 2.20 0.30
CA GLY A 368 -9.63 2.36 1.14
C GLY A 368 -10.97 1.96 0.48
N ASN A 369 -11.98 1.74 1.30
CA ASN A 369 -13.34 1.43 0.85
C ASN A 369 -14.24 2.69 0.88
N GLY A 370 -13.80 3.73 0.17
CA GLY A 370 -14.51 5.00 0.10
C GLY A 370 -15.45 5.11 -1.08
N MET A 371 -16.74 5.27 -0.79
CA MET A 371 -17.79 5.48 -1.77
C MET A 371 -18.22 6.97 -1.77
N HIS A 372 -18.51 7.49 -2.97
CA HIS A 372 -19.25 8.73 -3.16
C HIS A 372 -20.45 8.47 -4.08
N ASP A 373 -21.67 8.56 -3.54
CA ASP A 373 -22.91 8.54 -4.32
C ASP A 373 -23.08 9.91 -4.98
N LEU A 374 -22.88 9.99 -6.30
CA LEU A 374 -22.91 11.24 -7.04
C LEU A 374 -24.32 11.78 -7.23
N ALA A 375 -25.33 10.92 -7.22
CA ALA A 375 -26.73 11.35 -7.36
C ALA A 375 -27.24 12.00 -6.08
N ARG A 376 -26.78 11.51 -4.91
CA ARG A 376 -27.16 12.04 -3.59
C ARG A 376 -26.13 12.98 -2.96
N ASP A 377 -24.95 13.10 -3.55
CA ASP A 377 -23.81 13.86 -3.02
C ASP A 377 -23.44 13.48 -1.59
N THR A 378 -23.26 12.18 -1.35
CA THR A 378 -23.08 11.60 -0.01
C THR A 378 -21.91 10.63 0.02
N VAL A 379 -21.17 10.67 1.12
CA VAL A 379 -19.87 10.01 1.31
C VAL A 379 -19.81 9.27 2.64
N ASN A 380 -18.89 8.33 2.78
CA ASN A 380 -18.55 7.74 4.07
C ASN A 380 -17.53 8.60 4.83
N LEU A 381 -17.58 8.57 6.17
CA LEU A 381 -16.59 9.15 7.08
C LEU A 381 -15.58 8.08 7.56
N LEU A 382 -14.64 8.49 8.41
CA LEU A 382 -13.57 7.62 8.94
C LEU A 382 -14.11 6.38 9.67
N ASP A 383 -15.22 6.55 10.38
CA ASP A 383 -15.92 5.51 11.14
C ASP A 383 -16.98 4.75 10.31
N GLY A 384 -17.06 5.06 9.00
CA GLY A 384 -17.98 4.45 8.06
C GLY A 384 -19.36 5.10 7.96
N THR A 385 -19.73 5.98 8.88
CA THR A 385 -21.03 6.66 8.85
C THR A 385 -21.18 7.53 7.60
N VAL A 386 -22.42 7.76 7.18
CA VAL A 386 -22.73 8.49 5.93
C VAL A 386 -23.01 9.95 6.24
N ALA A 387 -22.44 10.86 5.46
CA ALA A 387 -22.69 12.29 5.53
C ALA A 387 -22.83 12.90 4.13
N GLY A 388 -23.45 14.09 4.04
CA GLY A 388 -23.40 14.90 2.82
C GLY A 388 -21.95 15.32 2.51
N ALA A 389 -21.55 15.32 1.24
CA ALA A 389 -20.17 15.60 0.83
C ALA A 389 -19.71 17.01 1.29
N SER A 390 -20.60 18.01 1.21
CA SER A 390 -20.34 19.37 1.68
C SER A 390 -20.14 19.44 3.21
N GLN A 391 -20.93 18.70 3.98
CA GLN A 391 -20.81 18.62 5.43
C GLN A 391 -19.53 17.89 5.86
N ALA A 392 -19.18 16.81 5.16
CA ALA A 392 -17.99 16.03 5.45
C ALA A 392 -16.70 16.81 5.15
N GLY A 393 -16.71 17.66 4.11
CA GLY A 393 -15.54 18.46 3.73
C GLY A 393 -14.28 17.61 3.56
N LYS A 394 -13.17 18.04 4.17
CA LYS A 394 -11.90 17.29 4.14
C LYS A 394 -11.95 15.93 4.86
N HIS A 395 -12.94 15.71 5.75
CA HIS A 395 -13.12 14.47 6.51
C HIS A 395 -13.91 13.39 5.77
N ALA A 396 -14.45 13.69 4.58
CA ALA A 396 -14.97 12.68 3.67
C ALA A 396 -13.89 11.61 3.42
N HIS A 397 -14.17 10.33 3.67
CA HIS A 397 -13.20 9.27 3.42
C HIS A 397 -12.76 9.27 1.95
N PHE A 398 -13.69 9.60 1.05
CA PHE A 398 -13.43 9.94 -0.33
C PHE A 398 -14.48 10.90 -0.89
N SER A 399 -14.02 11.89 -1.67
CA SER A 399 -14.86 12.71 -2.55
C SER A 399 -14.26 12.71 -3.95
N ALA A 400 -15.13 12.63 -4.96
CA ALA A 400 -14.73 12.64 -6.37
C ALA A 400 -14.18 14.00 -6.84
N GLY A 401 -14.33 15.05 -6.01
CA GLY A 401 -13.80 16.38 -6.31
C GLY A 401 -14.50 17.09 -7.48
N LEU A 402 -15.74 16.71 -7.79
CA LEU A 402 -16.58 17.36 -8.80
C LEU A 402 -17.24 18.60 -8.19
N SER A 403 -17.28 19.69 -8.96
CA SER A 403 -18.18 20.81 -8.66
C SER A 403 -19.64 20.37 -8.80
N ALA A 404 -20.57 21.15 -8.22
CA ALA A 404 -22.01 20.87 -8.35
C ALA A 404 -22.43 20.81 -9.83
N THR A 405 -21.96 21.75 -10.66
CA THR A 405 -22.27 21.79 -12.10
C THR A 405 -21.74 20.58 -12.85
N GLU A 406 -20.50 20.16 -12.60
CA GLU A 406 -19.92 18.96 -13.22
C GLU A 406 -20.69 17.70 -12.81
N ARG A 407 -21.04 17.59 -11.52
CA ARG A 407 -21.82 16.47 -10.99
C ARG A 407 -23.22 16.41 -11.59
N ASP A 408 -23.91 17.55 -11.71
CA ASP A 408 -25.25 17.62 -12.29
C ASP A 408 -25.23 17.24 -13.78
N ALA A 409 -24.26 17.76 -14.54
CA ALA A 409 -24.07 17.38 -15.95
C ALA A 409 -23.75 15.89 -16.12
N PHE A 410 -22.92 15.33 -15.23
CA PHE A 410 -22.61 13.91 -15.25
C PHE A 410 -23.86 13.07 -14.92
N ASN A 411 -24.63 13.44 -13.90
CA ASN A 411 -25.85 12.73 -13.51
C ASN A 411 -26.95 12.78 -14.59
N GLN A 412 -27.01 13.84 -15.41
CA GLN A 412 -27.92 13.90 -16.55
C GLN A 412 -27.58 12.85 -17.62
N SER A 413 -26.29 12.59 -17.83
CA SER A 413 -25.81 11.63 -18.85
C SER A 413 -25.73 10.20 -18.31
N PHE A 414 -25.34 10.06 -17.03
CA PHE A 414 -25.09 8.80 -16.34
C PHE A 414 -25.73 8.84 -14.95
N PRO A 415 -27.06 8.67 -14.84
CA PRO A 415 -27.74 8.73 -13.56
C PRO A 415 -27.31 7.59 -12.63
N SER A 416 -27.38 7.83 -11.32
CA SER A 416 -27.14 6.81 -10.27
C SER A 416 -25.73 6.19 -10.29
N ARG A 417 -24.72 6.94 -10.73
CA ARG A 417 -23.33 6.47 -10.73
C ARG A 417 -22.63 6.73 -9.40
N ILE A 418 -21.70 5.83 -9.10
CA ILE A 418 -20.91 5.81 -7.88
C ILE A 418 -19.45 6.02 -8.22
N ALA A 419 -18.78 6.89 -7.47
CA ALA A 419 -17.33 6.98 -7.50
C ALA A 419 -16.71 6.19 -6.33
N TYR A 420 -15.60 5.50 -6.58
CA TYR A 420 -14.84 4.75 -5.58
C TYR A 420 -13.43 5.32 -5.42
N LYS A 421 -12.93 5.38 -4.18
CA LYS A 421 -11.65 6.00 -3.81
C LYS A 421 -10.48 5.45 -4.63
N HIS A 422 -10.30 4.14 -4.65
CA HIS A 422 -9.16 3.53 -5.34
C HIS A 422 -9.18 3.84 -6.85
N ALA A 423 -10.34 3.72 -7.50
CA ALA A 423 -10.46 4.01 -8.93
C ALA A 423 -10.36 5.51 -9.25
N HIS A 424 -11.10 6.36 -8.53
CA HIS A 424 -11.44 7.72 -8.98
C HIS A 424 -10.87 8.84 -8.11
N SER A 425 -9.94 8.55 -7.19
CA SER A 425 -9.22 9.58 -6.43
C SER A 425 -8.28 10.45 -7.27
N ARG A 426 -8.06 10.07 -8.53
CA ARG A 426 -7.06 10.68 -9.42
C ARG A 426 -5.65 10.58 -8.83
N GLN A 427 -5.43 9.59 -7.97
CA GLN A 427 -4.15 9.22 -7.38
C GLN A 427 -3.71 7.84 -7.87
N ASN A 428 -2.42 7.56 -7.73
CA ASN A 428 -1.84 6.24 -7.88
C ASN A 428 -1.32 5.78 -6.50
N PRO A 429 -2.20 5.32 -5.58
CA PRO A 429 -1.84 5.05 -4.20
C PRO A 429 -0.80 3.94 -4.07
N GLU A 430 -0.70 3.03 -5.04
CA GLU A 430 0.29 1.94 -5.03
C GLU A 430 1.74 2.43 -5.02
N ARG A 431 2.03 3.57 -5.66
CA ARG A 431 3.37 4.17 -5.61
C ARG A 431 3.78 4.50 -4.17
N ASP A 432 2.80 4.83 -3.32
CA ASP A 432 3.03 5.34 -1.98
C ASP A 432 2.74 4.27 -0.90
N TRP A 433 2.53 3.00 -1.27
CA TRP A 433 2.20 1.92 -0.33
C TRP A 433 3.29 1.66 0.72
N GLY A 434 4.57 1.65 0.30
CA GLY A 434 5.70 1.49 1.23
C GLY A 434 5.77 2.64 2.23
N ARG A 435 5.66 3.88 1.75
CA ARG A 435 5.59 5.10 2.56
C ARG A 435 4.48 5.04 3.60
N ASN A 436 3.24 4.74 3.19
CA ASN A 436 2.08 4.66 4.09
C ASN A 436 2.26 3.58 5.16
N THR A 437 2.94 2.47 4.83
CA THR A 437 3.25 1.41 5.80
C THR A 437 4.27 1.89 6.84
N LEU A 438 5.31 2.62 6.43
CA LEU A 438 6.25 3.28 7.35
C LEU A 438 5.58 4.37 8.19
N ASP A 439 4.61 5.11 7.63
CA ASP A 439 3.81 6.09 8.37
C ASP A 439 2.98 5.41 9.47
N ALA A 440 2.43 4.22 9.21
CA ALA A 440 1.74 3.42 10.22
C ALA A 440 2.68 2.99 11.36
N VAL A 441 3.92 2.61 11.06
CA VAL A 441 4.95 2.28 12.07
C VAL A 441 5.31 3.52 12.90
N ALA A 442 5.53 4.67 12.27
CA ALA A 442 5.79 5.93 12.97
C ALA A 442 4.62 6.33 13.87
N PHE A 443 3.38 6.15 13.41
CA PHE A 443 2.18 6.39 14.19
C PHE A 443 2.05 5.41 15.37
N ALA A 444 2.45 4.14 15.22
CA ALA A 444 2.51 3.18 16.32
C ALA A 444 3.48 3.62 17.42
N PHE A 445 4.68 4.09 17.06
CA PHE A 445 5.59 4.68 18.04
C PHE A 445 4.99 5.88 18.77
N TYR A 446 4.23 6.73 18.06
CA TYR A 446 3.53 7.84 18.70
C TYR A 446 2.49 7.36 19.72
N VAL A 447 1.59 6.45 19.31
CA VAL A 447 0.52 5.91 20.18
C VAL A 447 1.09 5.18 21.39
N LEU A 448 2.17 4.41 21.21
CA LEU A 448 2.83 3.68 22.28
C LEU A 448 3.46 4.60 23.33
N ASN A 449 4.20 5.63 22.90
CA ASN A 449 4.74 6.60 23.85
C ASN A 449 3.65 7.46 24.47
N GLU A 450 2.55 7.74 23.73
CA GLU A 450 1.40 8.43 24.30
C GLU A 450 0.72 7.60 25.39
N LYS A 451 0.67 6.27 25.24
CA LYS A 451 0.08 5.38 26.24
C LYS A 451 1.00 5.15 27.45
N TYR A 452 2.30 4.95 27.23
CA TYR A 452 3.20 4.42 28.27
C TYR A 452 4.15 5.44 28.90
N ALA A 453 4.42 6.58 28.25
CA ALA A 453 5.30 7.60 28.83
C ALA A 453 4.52 8.54 29.75
N THR A 454 5.14 8.89 30.88
CA THR A 454 4.64 9.94 31.77
C THR A 454 5.14 11.29 31.28
N ALA A 455 4.26 12.29 31.21
CA ALA A 455 4.64 13.64 30.82
C ALA A 455 5.61 14.24 31.86
N ASP A 456 6.63 14.95 31.37
CA ASP A 456 7.55 15.70 32.21
C ASP A 456 6.92 17.01 32.72
N ALA A 457 7.69 17.79 33.48
CA ALA A 457 7.25 19.09 34.01
C ALA A 457 6.86 20.11 32.92
N SER A 458 7.26 19.90 31.67
CA SER A 458 6.88 20.74 30.52
C SER A 458 5.61 20.23 29.79
N GLY A 459 4.98 19.16 30.31
CA GLY A 459 3.82 18.51 29.69
C GLY A 459 4.18 17.63 28.49
N LYS A 460 5.47 17.39 28.23
CA LYS A 460 5.92 16.58 27.09
C LYS A 460 6.21 15.16 27.51
N LYS A 461 5.87 14.21 26.65
CA LYS A 461 6.16 12.79 26.88
C LYS A 461 7.53 12.41 26.29
N PRO A 462 8.50 11.96 27.10
CA PRO A 462 9.76 11.46 26.59
C PRO A 462 9.54 10.16 25.81
N ARG A 463 10.45 9.83 24.88
CA ARG A 463 10.38 8.57 24.12
C ARG A 463 11.00 7.44 24.93
N LEU A 464 10.17 6.50 25.38
CA LEU A 464 10.58 5.26 26.06
C LEU A 464 10.64 4.09 25.09
N ILE A 465 9.71 4.06 24.13
CA ILE A 465 9.61 3.05 23.09
C ILE A 465 10.11 3.67 21.79
N ARG A 466 11.19 3.13 21.25
CA ARG A 466 11.93 3.71 20.12
C ARG A 466 12.40 2.60 19.16
N PRO A 467 12.70 2.92 17.89
CA PRO A 467 13.17 1.92 16.94
C PRO A 467 14.30 1.05 17.49
N ALA A 468 15.30 1.64 18.14
CA ALA A 468 16.46 0.92 18.68
C ALA A 468 16.15 -0.15 19.76
N ASN A 469 14.97 -0.13 20.39
CA ASN A 469 14.60 -1.09 21.45
C ASN A 469 13.33 -1.89 21.16
N THR A 470 12.77 -1.75 19.96
CA THR A 470 11.48 -2.32 19.58
C THR A 470 11.64 -3.23 18.39
N LEU A 471 11.19 -4.48 18.51
CA LEU A 471 11.17 -5.41 17.39
C LEU A 471 10.02 -5.05 16.43
N VAL A 472 10.32 -4.75 15.17
CA VAL A 472 9.33 -4.42 14.14
C VAL A 472 9.34 -5.44 12.99
N ILE A 473 8.22 -6.14 12.80
CA ILE A 473 8.00 -7.03 11.65
C ILE A 473 7.04 -6.35 10.67
N ALA A 474 7.52 -6.07 9.45
CA ALA A 474 6.62 -5.68 8.38
C ALA A 474 5.96 -6.93 7.79
N SER A 475 4.63 -6.96 7.82
CA SER A 475 3.81 -8.10 7.40
C SER A 475 2.49 -7.67 6.78
N SER A 476 1.92 -8.58 5.99
CA SER A 476 0.51 -8.71 5.58
C SER A 476 0.42 -9.79 4.47
N ALA A 477 -0.69 -9.82 3.72
CA ALA A 477 -0.93 -10.65 2.55
C ALA A 477 -1.30 -9.81 1.31
N SER A 478 -1.15 -10.36 0.09
CA SER A 478 -1.62 -9.73 -1.16
C SER A 478 -1.01 -8.33 -1.38
N ASN A 479 -1.81 -7.31 -1.69
CA ASN A 479 -1.36 -5.91 -1.80
C ASN A 479 -0.69 -5.40 -0.52
N GLY A 480 -1.12 -5.85 0.66
CA GLY A 480 -0.51 -5.46 1.92
C GLY A 480 0.89 -6.05 2.07
N ALA A 481 1.10 -7.28 1.60
CA ALA A 481 2.41 -7.90 1.53
C ALA A 481 3.35 -7.16 0.55
N GLY A 482 2.84 -6.74 -0.60
CA GLY A 482 3.57 -5.86 -1.53
C GLY A 482 3.98 -4.54 -0.87
N ALA A 483 3.06 -3.91 -0.14
CA ALA A 483 3.33 -2.69 0.61
C ALA A 483 4.41 -2.87 1.69
N ALA A 484 4.41 -4.00 2.40
CA ALA A 484 5.43 -4.32 3.40
C ALA A 484 6.82 -4.52 2.77
N LEU A 485 6.91 -5.20 1.61
CA LEU A 485 8.16 -5.32 0.86
C LEU A 485 8.66 -3.96 0.37
N MET A 486 7.79 -3.13 -0.21
CA MET A 486 8.16 -1.77 -0.63
C MET A 486 8.61 -0.90 0.56
N ALA A 487 7.95 -1.03 1.72
CA ALA A 487 8.37 -0.35 2.95
C ALA A 487 9.77 -0.76 3.37
N ALA A 488 10.10 -2.05 3.30
CA ALA A 488 11.44 -2.54 3.62
C ALA A 488 12.52 -2.04 2.65
N GLU A 489 12.21 -1.90 1.34
CA GLU A 489 13.15 -1.28 0.38
C GLU A 489 13.38 0.23 0.68
N GLN A 490 12.33 0.90 1.14
CA GLN A 490 12.29 2.34 1.40
C GLN A 490 12.83 2.72 2.79
N ASP A 491 12.84 1.81 3.76
CA ASP A 491 13.25 2.07 5.15
C ASP A 491 14.74 2.45 5.26
N LYS A 492 15.03 3.75 5.36
CA LYS A 492 16.38 4.29 5.59
C LYS A 492 16.65 4.65 7.04
N LEU A 493 15.63 4.66 7.90
CA LEU A 493 15.75 5.01 9.31
C LEU A 493 15.84 3.79 10.23
N GLY A 494 15.79 2.58 9.67
CA GLY A 494 15.87 1.35 10.46
C GLY A 494 14.60 1.08 11.26
N LEU A 495 13.43 1.45 10.73
CA LEU A 495 12.15 1.21 11.38
C LEU A 495 11.69 -0.25 11.32
N ILE A 496 12.19 -1.04 10.37
CA ILE A 496 11.79 -2.43 10.14
C ILE A 496 13.00 -3.36 10.36
N ASP A 497 12.86 -4.33 11.27
CA ASP A 497 13.90 -5.32 11.57
C ASP A 497 13.82 -6.55 10.67
N GLY A 498 12.62 -6.94 10.25
CA GLY A 498 12.41 -8.07 9.34
C GLY A 498 11.04 -8.05 8.69
N VAL A 499 10.87 -8.92 7.70
CA VAL A 499 9.66 -8.98 6.87
C VAL A 499 9.17 -10.43 6.78
N ALA A 500 7.87 -10.66 6.99
CA ALA A 500 7.26 -11.96 6.75
C ALA A 500 5.89 -11.76 6.15
N VAL A 501 5.71 -12.20 4.90
CA VAL A 501 4.53 -11.88 4.09
C VAL A 501 4.00 -13.10 3.35
N SER A 502 2.70 -13.08 3.03
CA SER A 502 2.05 -14.08 2.17
C SER A 502 1.65 -13.48 0.82
N GLU A 503 1.82 -14.26 -0.26
CA GLU A 503 1.34 -14.01 -1.63
C GLU A 503 1.40 -12.53 -2.08
N PRO A 504 2.57 -11.89 -2.03
CA PRO A 504 2.69 -10.47 -2.30
C PRO A 504 2.25 -10.13 -3.72
N GLN A 505 1.32 -9.18 -3.85
CA GLN A 505 1.19 -8.42 -5.07
C GLN A 505 2.36 -7.44 -5.11
N ILE A 506 3.41 -7.83 -5.83
CA ILE A 506 4.61 -7.03 -6.03
C ILE A 506 5.01 -7.14 -7.50
N GLN A 507 5.41 -6.01 -8.10
CA GLN A 507 5.68 -5.92 -9.54
C GLN A 507 7.16 -5.64 -9.78
N PRO A 508 7.96 -6.63 -10.20
CA PRO A 508 9.36 -6.41 -10.54
C PRO A 508 9.50 -5.41 -11.69
N LYS A 509 10.46 -4.49 -11.56
CA LYS A 509 10.72 -3.47 -12.59
C LYS A 509 11.28 -4.03 -13.87
N SER A 510 12.21 -4.96 -13.75
CA SER A 510 12.78 -5.67 -14.89
C SER A 510 13.39 -6.97 -14.40
N LEU A 511 13.19 -8.04 -15.15
CA LEU A 511 13.94 -9.28 -14.97
C LEU A 511 15.28 -9.25 -15.72
N GLY A 512 15.51 -8.34 -16.65
CA GLY A 512 16.76 -8.29 -17.42
C GLY A 512 17.10 -9.65 -18.04
N SER A 513 18.23 -10.23 -17.64
CA SER A 513 18.69 -11.57 -18.08
C SER A 513 18.24 -12.71 -17.17
N LEU A 514 17.42 -12.44 -16.15
CA LEU A 514 16.94 -13.46 -15.22
C LEU A 514 15.97 -14.43 -15.90
N ALA A 515 16.11 -15.71 -15.58
CA ALA A 515 15.20 -16.76 -16.02
C ALA A 515 14.61 -17.50 -14.82
N ILE A 516 13.38 -17.99 -14.98
CA ILE A 516 12.69 -18.83 -14.00
C ILE A 516 12.46 -20.19 -14.65
N LYS A 517 12.79 -21.26 -13.92
CA LYS A 517 12.51 -22.64 -14.29
C LYS A 517 11.65 -23.30 -13.23
N GLN A 518 10.61 -24.01 -13.66
CA GLN A 518 9.88 -24.96 -12.84
C GLN A 518 10.20 -26.37 -13.35
N GLY A 519 10.81 -27.20 -12.50
CA GLY A 519 11.42 -28.46 -12.93
C GLY A 519 12.42 -28.23 -14.06
N SER A 520 12.23 -28.93 -15.18
CA SER A 520 13.02 -28.76 -16.41
C SER A 520 12.52 -27.64 -17.33
N THR A 521 11.37 -27.05 -17.05
CA THR A 521 10.66 -26.15 -17.97
C THR A 521 11.00 -24.69 -17.67
N THR A 522 11.46 -23.97 -18.69
CA THR A 522 11.63 -22.50 -18.59
C THR A 522 10.28 -21.81 -18.72
N VAL A 523 9.98 -20.90 -17.79
CA VAL A 523 8.80 -20.05 -17.84
C VAL A 523 9.00 -19.01 -18.96
N SER A 524 8.13 -19.04 -19.97
CA SER A 524 8.24 -18.19 -21.17
C SER A 524 8.02 -16.71 -20.88
N THR A 525 7.05 -16.40 -20.02
CA THR A 525 6.64 -15.04 -19.69
C THR A 525 6.60 -14.89 -18.17
N ALA A 526 7.48 -14.05 -17.63
CA ALA A 526 7.61 -13.79 -16.20
C ALA A 526 7.74 -12.28 -15.91
N GLY A 527 7.48 -11.88 -14.67
CA GLY A 527 7.65 -10.49 -14.20
C GLY A 527 6.82 -9.45 -14.96
N LYS A 528 5.62 -9.81 -15.46
CA LYS A 528 4.73 -8.84 -16.09
C LYS A 528 4.04 -8.00 -15.02
N PRO A 529 3.84 -6.68 -15.25
CA PRO A 529 3.06 -5.84 -14.34
C PRO A 529 1.63 -6.36 -14.16
N LEU A 530 1.05 -6.09 -12.99
CA LEU A 530 -0.30 -6.51 -12.57
C LEU A 530 -1.32 -6.29 -13.69
N LEU A 531 -1.49 -5.04 -14.12
CA LEU A 531 -2.52 -4.69 -15.08
C LEU A 531 -2.27 -5.28 -16.50
N ASP A 532 -1.02 -5.64 -16.82
CA ASP A 532 -0.70 -6.30 -18.09
C ASP A 532 -1.27 -7.72 -18.14
N TYR A 533 -0.94 -8.57 -17.17
CA TYR A 533 -1.48 -9.93 -17.16
C TYR A 533 -2.97 -9.96 -16.80
N PHE A 534 -3.48 -9.04 -15.97
CA PHE A 534 -4.93 -8.95 -15.70
C PHE A 534 -5.76 -8.57 -16.93
N THR A 535 -5.29 -7.64 -17.77
CA THR A 535 -6.00 -7.32 -19.02
C THR A 535 -5.94 -8.47 -20.02
N TYR A 536 -4.86 -9.24 -20.03
CA TYR A 536 -4.76 -10.47 -20.82
C TYR A 536 -5.74 -11.54 -20.31
N ALA A 537 -5.76 -11.78 -19.00
CA ALA A 537 -6.69 -12.69 -18.34
C ALA A 537 -8.16 -12.30 -18.59
N ASN A 538 -8.49 -11.01 -18.53
CA ASN A 538 -9.84 -10.51 -18.76
C ASN A 538 -10.37 -10.85 -20.16
N LEU A 539 -9.48 -10.94 -21.16
CA LEU A 539 -9.85 -11.39 -22.50
C LEU A 539 -10.11 -12.90 -22.53
N TYR A 540 -9.16 -13.71 -22.03
CA TYR A 540 -9.10 -15.13 -22.32
C TYR A 540 -9.69 -16.07 -21.25
N GLN A 541 -9.73 -15.68 -19.97
CA GLN A 541 -10.22 -16.54 -18.88
C GLN A 541 -11.63 -17.10 -19.11
N PRO A 542 -12.64 -16.33 -19.59
CA PRO A 542 -13.98 -16.89 -19.78
C PRO A 542 -13.98 -18.04 -20.78
N CYS A 543 -13.20 -17.93 -21.85
CA CYS A 543 -13.13 -18.97 -22.87
C CYS A 543 -12.24 -20.14 -22.41
N ALA A 544 -11.09 -19.85 -21.81
CA ALA A 544 -10.16 -20.85 -21.30
C ALA A 544 -10.80 -21.77 -20.24
N ALA A 545 -11.65 -21.21 -19.38
CA ALA A 545 -12.35 -21.96 -18.34
C ALA A 545 -13.26 -23.09 -18.88
N LEU A 546 -13.68 -23.03 -20.16
CA LEU A 546 -14.46 -24.10 -20.78
C LEU A 546 -13.61 -25.34 -21.13
N ALA A 547 -12.28 -25.21 -21.18
CA ALA A 547 -11.38 -26.35 -21.41
C ALA A 547 -11.13 -27.16 -20.14
N ALA A 548 -11.33 -26.58 -18.96
CA ALA A 548 -11.09 -27.22 -17.67
C ALA A 548 -12.40 -27.80 -17.09
N THR A 549 -12.49 -29.13 -17.03
CA THR A 549 -13.65 -29.83 -16.45
C THR A 549 -13.69 -29.72 -14.94
N GLY A 550 -14.88 -29.54 -14.35
CA GLY A 550 -15.05 -29.50 -12.90
C GLY A 550 -14.54 -28.22 -12.23
N SER A 551 -14.38 -27.14 -13.00
CA SER A 551 -13.96 -25.83 -12.51
C SER A 551 -14.94 -25.27 -11.47
N PRO A 552 -14.51 -25.00 -10.22
CA PRO A 552 -15.34 -24.30 -9.26
C PRO A 552 -15.76 -22.92 -9.80
N GLY A 553 -17.02 -22.54 -9.57
CA GLY A 553 -17.57 -21.28 -10.06
C GLY A 553 -17.90 -21.24 -11.56
N ALA A 554 -17.82 -22.37 -12.30
CA ALA A 554 -18.22 -22.43 -13.72
C ALA A 554 -19.63 -21.87 -13.99
N ALA A 555 -20.57 -22.07 -13.05
CA ALA A 555 -21.93 -21.53 -13.14
C ALA A 555 -21.97 -19.99 -13.21
N PHE A 556 -20.99 -19.28 -12.63
CA PHE A 556 -20.96 -17.81 -12.65
C PHE A 556 -20.64 -17.22 -14.02
N ILE A 557 -20.00 -18.00 -14.90
CA ILE A 557 -19.59 -17.54 -16.23
C ILE A 557 -20.40 -18.19 -17.37
N ALA A 558 -21.26 -19.16 -17.04
CA ALA A 558 -21.99 -19.98 -18.00
C ALA A 558 -22.83 -19.16 -18.99
N GLY A 559 -23.33 -17.98 -18.57
CA GLY A 559 -24.14 -17.10 -19.40
C GLY A 559 -23.38 -16.38 -20.52
N TYR A 560 -22.04 -16.32 -20.48
CA TYR A 560 -21.24 -15.52 -21.43
C TYR A 560 -19.94 -16.18 -21.91
N ALA A 561 -19.47 -17.27 -21.28
CA ALA A 561 -18.20 -17.91 -21.63
C ALA A 561 -18.11 -18.36 -23.09
N THR A 562 -19.13 -19.07 -23.60
CA THR A 562 -19.20 -19.51 -25.00
C THR A 562 -19.27 -18.33 -25.95
N ASN A 563 -20.07 -17.30 -25.61
CA ASN A 563 -20.14 -16.08 -26.39
C ASN A 563 -18.78 -15.38 -26.46
N ARG A 564 -18.01 -15.39 -25.37
CA ARG A 564 -16.65 -14.85 -25.36
C ARG A 564 -15.73 -15.62 -26.31
N CYS A 565 -15.79 -16.95 -26.35
CA CYS A 565 -15.02 -17.72 -27.34
C CYS A 565 -15.36 -17.33 -28.79
N THR A 566 -16.65 -17.29 -29.12
CA THR A 566 -17.15 -16.88 -30.43
C THR A 566 -16.71 -15.47 -30.80
N ALA A 567 -16.82 -14.54 -29.84
CA ALA A 567 -16.44 -13.15 -30.01
C ALA A 567 -14.94 -12.99 -30.25
N LEU A 568 -14.08 -13.65 -29.46
CA LEU A 568 -12.62 -13.64 -29.67
C LEU A 568 -12.22 -14.24 -31.03
N LYS A 569 -12.88 -15.32 -31.45
CA LYS A 569 -12.70 -15.91 -32.78
C LYS A 569 -13.10 -14.93 -33.89
N ALA A 570 -14.24 -14.26 -33.76
CA ALA A 570 -14.70 -13.24 -34.72
C ALA A 570 -13.75 -12.04 -34.80
N LYS A 571 -13.02 -11.74 -33.73
CA LYS A 571 -11.94 -10.74 -33.69
C LYS A 571 -10.58 -11.27 -34.17
N GLY A 572 -10.48 -12.53 -34.62
CA GLY A 572 -9.21 -13.13 -35.04
C GLY A 572 -8.21 -13.36 -33.91
N LEU A 573 -8.62 -13.22 -32.64
CA LEU A 573 -7.78 -13.44 -31.47
C LEU A 573 -7.67 -14.93 -31.10
N LEU A 574 -8.55 -15.75 -31.65
CA LEU A 574 -8.53 -17.21 -31.61
C LEU A 574 -8.70 -17.77 -33.03
N SER A 575 -8.16 -18.95 -33.27
CA SER A 575 -8.16 -19.66 -34.54
C SER A 575 -8.98 -20.96 -34.51
N GLY A 576 -9.27 -21.53 -33.34
CA GLY A 576 -10.06 -22.77 -33.18
C GLY A 576 -11.38 -22.79 -33.97
N ALA A 577 -11.66 -23.94 -34.59
CA ALA A 577 -12.81 -24.13 -35.49
C ALA A 577 -14.15 -24.26 -34.74
N ASP A 578 -14.12 -24.79 -33.53
CA ASP A 578 -15.27 -24.95 -32.63
C ASP A 578 -14.95 -24.43 -31.22
N THR A 579 -15.96 -24.39 -30.34
CA THR A 579 -15.81 -23.87 -28.98
C THR A 579 -14.77 -24.62 -28.15
N ALA A 580 -14.64 -25.95 -28.31
CA ALA A 580 -13.68 -26.73 -27.54
C ALA A 580 -12.24 -26.42 -27.97
N ALA A 581 -11.99 -26.31 -29.27
CA ALA A 581 -10.71 -25.88 -29.82
C ALA A 581 -10.37 -24.43 -29.40
N GLN A 582 -11.35 -23.53 -29.42
CA GLN A 582 -11.18 -22.14 -28.97
C GLN A 582 -10.84 -22.06 -27.48
N ALA A 583 -11.53 -22.83 -26.64
CA ALA A 583 -11.27 -22.89 -25.20
C ALA A 583 -9.86 -23.41 -24.92
N THR A 584 -9.45 -24.48 -25.60
CA THR A 584 -8.10 -25.05 -25.46
C THR A 584 -7.02 -24.05 -25.88
N GLU A 585 -7.22 -23.35 -27.00
CA GLU A 585 -6.30 -22.30 -27.46
C GLU A 585 -6.24 -21.12 -26.47
N ALA A 586 -7.38 -20.70 -25.91
CA ALA A 586 -7.43 -19.65 -24.90
C ALA A 586 -6.68 -20.06 -23.61
N LEU A 587 -6.78 -21.33 -23.19
CA LEU A 587 -6.03 -21.86 -22.06
C LEU A 587 -4.51 -21.89 -22.36
N GLN A 588 -4.11 -22.37 -23.53
CA GLN A 588 -2.71 -22.34 -23.96
C GLN A 588 -2.13 -20.92 -24.01
N LYS A 589 -2.95 -19.95 -24.41
CA LYS A 589 -2.58 -18.53 -24.35
C LYS A 589 -2.29 -18.06 -22.93
N LEU A 590 -3.12 -18.43 -21.95
CA LEU A 590 -2.86 -18.14 -20.53
C LEU A 590 -1.59 -18.85 -20.04
N HIS A 591 -1.35 -20.10 -20.44
CA HIS A 591 -0.12 -20.81 -20.10
C HIS A 591 1.13 -20.11 -20.64
N ALA A 592 1.10 -19.74 -21.92
CA ALA A 592 2.19 -18.99 -22.54
C ALA A 592 2.42 -17.61 -21.87
N TYR A 593 1.41 -17.08 -21.18
CA TYR A 593 1.46 -15.81 -20.48
C TYR A 593 1.91 -15.89 -19.03
N GLY A 594 2.13 -17.07 -18.45
CA GLY A 594 2.73 -17.21 -17.11
C GLY A 594 1.88 -17.96 -16.08
N TRP A 595 0.64 -18.33 -16.40
CA TRP A 595 -0.09 -19.34 -15.62
C TRP A 595 0.46 -20.74 -15.94
N SER A 596 0.40 -21.64 -14.97
CA SER A 596 0.68 -23.07 -15.13
C SER A 596 -0.58 -23.93 -14.95
N ALA A 597 -0.47 -25.24 -15.17
CA ALA A 597 -1.59 -26.19 -15.14
C ALA A 597 -2.35 -26.20 -13.79
N GLU A 598 -1.68 -25.83 -12.71
CA GLU A 598 -2.27 -25.72 -11.36
C GLU A 598 -3.37 -24.65 -11.25
N HIS A 599 -3.52 -23.78 -12.26
CA HIS A 599 -4.50 -22.70 -12.28
C HIS A 599 -5.75 -23.00 -13.12
N ASP A 600 -5.70 -24.03 -13.97
CA ASP A 600 -6.64 -24.23 -15.09
C ASP A 600 -8.10 -24.25 -14.63
N VAL A 601 -8.36 -24.97 -13.54
CA VAL A 601 -9.71 -25.14 -12.97
C VAL A 601 -10.22 -23.92 -12.21
N PHE A 602 -9.38 -22.90 -11.97
CA PHE A 602 -9.73 -21.73 -11.14
C PHE A 602 -10.02 -20.47 -11.97
N HIS A 603 -9.79 -20.51 -13.29
CA HIS A 603 -10.05 -19.35 -14.16
C HIS A 603 -11.52 -18.88 -14.14
N ALA A 604 -12.49 -19.80 -13.98
CA ALA A 604 -13.90 -19.45 -13.95
C ALA A 604 -14.25 -18.53 -12.77
N SER A 605 -13.92 -18.95 -11.54
CA SER A 605 -14.20 -18.16 -10.34
C SER A 605 -13.40 -16.86 -10.32
N HIS A 606 -12.14 -16.88 -10.79
CA HIS A 606 -11.30 -15.68 -10.80
C HIS A 606 -11.82 -14.62 -11.78
N HIS A 607 -12.27 -15.03 -12.98
CA HIS A 607 -12.92 -14.08 -13.87
C HIS A 607 -14.20 -13.52 -13.26
N ALA A 608 -15.06 -14.39 -12.72
CA ALA A 608 -16.36 -13.95 -12.18
C ALA A 608 -16.24 -13.03 -10.96
N LEU A 609 -15.24 -13.24 -10.10
CA LEU A 609 -15.16 -12.61 -8.77
C LEU A 609 -14.05 -11.56 -8.63
N ALA A 610 -13.12 -11.46 -9.60
CA ALA A 610 -11.96 -10.57 -9.46
C ALA A 610 -11.50 -9.89 -10.77
N THR A 611 -11.30 -10.62 -11.86
CA THR A 611 -10.49 -10.11 -13.00
C THR A 611 -11.01 -8.80 -13.61
N PRO A 612 -12.29 -8.65 -14.02
CA PRO A 612 -12.79 -7.39 -14.59
C PRO A 612 -12.75 -6.24 -13.58
N SER A 613 -13.05 -6.53 -12.31
CA SER A 613 -13.07 -5.56 -11.21
C SER A 613 -11.70 -4.90 -10.98
N ILE A 614 -10.66 -5.72 -11.00
CA ILE A 614 -9.27 -5.30 -10.84
C ILE A 614 -8.84 -4.50 -12.07
N VAL A 615 -9.14 -4.99 -13.29
CA VAL A 615 -8.81 -4.28 -14.53
C VAL A 615 -9.38 -2.87 -14.52
N VAL A 616 -10.69 -2.71 -14.27
CA VAL A 616 -11.32 -1.37 -14.32
C VAL A 616 -10.79 -0.46 -13.22
N THR A 617 -10.62 -0.97 -12.00
CA THR A 617 -10.14 -0.16 -10.88
C THR A 617 -8.69 0.30 -11.09
N TYR A 618 -7.80 -0.61 -11.48
CA TYR A 618 -6.38 -0.32 -11.65
C TYR A 618 -6.09 0.48 -12.93
N LEU A 619 -6.89 0.33 -13.98
CA LEU A 619 -6.81 1.18 -15.16
C LEU A 619 -7.10 2.65 -14.79
N ASN A 620 -8.14 2.87 -13.98
CA ASN A 620 -8.47 4.20 -13.49
C ASN A 620 -7.38 4.78 -12.56
N THR A 621 -6.87 3.98 -11.61
CA THR A 621 -5.86 4.47 -10.65
C THR A 621 -4.51 4.77 -11.30
N TYR A 622 -3.98 3.89 -12.15
CA TYR A 622 -2.70 4.11 -12.83
C TYR A 622 -2.77 5.28 -13.81
N GLY A 623 -3.89 5.42 -14.50
CA GLY A 623 -4.14 6.58 -15.34
C GLY A 623 -4.46 7.86 -14.58
N ARG A 624 -4.77 7.81 -13.28
CA ARG A 624 -5.27 8.93 -12.46
C ARG A 624 -6.54 9.56 -13.04
N PHE A 625 -7.44 8.72 -13.52
CA PHE A 625 -8.68 9.14 -14.17
C PHE A 625 -9.75 9.57 -13.15
N SER A 626 -10.60 10.50 -13.57
CA SER A 626 -11.81 10.91 -12.85
C SER A 626 -12.95 9.92 -13.13
N VAL A 627 -13.93 9.84 -12.24
CA VAL A 627 -15.18 9.08 -12.49
C VAL A 627 -15.89 9.55 -13.77
N THR A 628 -15.73 10.81 -14.15
CA THR A 628 -16.33 11.41 -15.35
C THR A 628 -15.69 10.94 -16.65
N ASP A 629 -14.51 10.32 -16.58
CA ASP A 629 -13.77 9.89 -17.77
C ASP A 629 -14.36 8.60 -18.38
N ASN A 630 -15.14 7.82 -17.61
CA ASN A 630 -15.78 6.56 -18.02
C ASN A 630 -14.85 5.69 -18.90
N VAL A 631 -13.60 5.50 -18.44
CA VAL A 631 -12.53 4.92 -19.25
C VAL A 631 -12.93 3.54 -19.77
N CYS A 632 -12.76 3.33 -21.07
CA CYS A 632 -13.21 2.13 -21.79
C CYS A 632 -14.71 1.80 -21.64
N GLY A 633 -15.54 2.83 -21.43
CA GLY A 633 -16.98 2.70 -21.30
C GLY A 633 -17.45 2.17 -19.94
N PHE A 634 -16.56 2.00 -18.97
CA PHE A 634 -16.92 1.45 -17.66
C PHE A 634 -17.29 2.53 -16.64
N SER A 635 -18.24 2.18 -15.77
CA SER A 635 -18.63 2.95 -14.59
C SER A 635 -19.08 2.01 -13.46
N PHE A 636 -19.39 2.56 -12.28
CA PHE A 636 -19.96 1.79 -11.17
C PHE A 636 -21.35 2.26 -10.81
N ALA A 637 -22.27 1.32 -10.55
CA ALA A 637 -23.62 1.63 -10.09
C ALA A 637 -24.24 0.44 -9.34
N THR A 638 -25.31 0.72 -8.59
CA THR A 638 -26.23 -0.34 -8.18
C THR A 638 -27.02 -0.81 -9.42
N THR A 639 -27.31 -2.11 -9.50
CA THR A 639 -28.07 -2.68 -10.63
C THR A 639 -29.17 -3.62 -10.17
N ALA A 640 -30.29 -3.63 -10.89
CA ALA A 640 -31.32 -4.65 -10.75
C ALA A 640 -30.81 -6.04 -11.22
N PRO A 641 -31.51 -7.15 -10.91
CA PRO A 641 -31.12 -8.49 -11.35
C PRO A 641 -30.91 -8.63 -12.86
N ALA A 642 -31.70 -7.91 -13.67
CA ALA A 642 -31.54 -7.86 -15.13
C ALA A 642 -30.37 -6.97 -15.62
N GLY A 643 -29.52 -6.50 -14.70
CA GLY A 643 -28.31 -5.72 -14.96
C GLY A 643 -28.54 -4.24 -15.27
N THR A 644 -29.78 -3.76 -15.31
CA THR A 644 -30.08 -2.33 -15.52
C THR A 644 -29.64 -1.50 -14.33
N VAL A 645 -29.07 -0.33 -14.59
CA VAL A 645 -28.71 0.63 -13.55
C VAL A 645 -29.93 1.04 -12.73
N THR A 646 -29.78 1.12 -11.41
CA THR A 646 -30.80 1.60 -10.48
C THR A 646 -30.18 2.55 -9.47
N ALA A 647 -31.01 3.40 -8.85
CA ALA A 647 -30.60 4.21 -7.72
C ALA A 647 -30.10 3.32 -6.57
N THR A 648 -29.02 3.75 -5.92
CA THR A 648 -28.51 3.08 -4.72
C THR A 648 -29.51 3.23 -3.58
N SER A 649 -29.74 2.18 -2.78
CA SER A 649 -30.62 2.26 -1.61
C SER A 649 -29.86 2.83 -0.40
N ALA A 650 -30.59 3.41 0.56
CA ALA A 650 -29.99 3.91 1.80
C ALA A 650 -29.26 2.80 2.57
N ALA A 651 -29.79 1.57 2.57
CA ALA A 651 -29.15 0.44 3.25
C ALA A 651 -27.83 0.02 2.60
N VAL A 652 -27.76 -0.01 1.26
CA VAL A 652 -26.49 -0.27 0.56
C VAL A 652 -25.47 0.82 0.91
N GLN A 653 -25.87 2.08 0.80
CA GLN A 653 -25.00 3.21 1.08
C GLN A 653 -24.49 3.21 2.53
N ALA A 654 -25.36 2.95 3.49
CA ALA A 654 -25.03 2.97 4.90
C ALA A 654 -24.17 1.78 5.32
N GLY A 655 -24.36 0.60 4.69
CA GLY A 655 -23.57 -0.60 4.99
C GLY A 655 -22.27 -0.74 4.22
N ILE A 656 -22.06 0.03 3.13
CA ILE A 656 -20.99 -0.22 2.16
C ILE A 656 -19.59 -0.22 2.78
N PHE A 657 -19.35 0.64 3.77
CA PHE A 657 -18.08 0.72 4.49
C PHE A 657 -17.67 -0.64 5.07
N ALA A 658 -18.63 -1.36 5.65
CA ALA A 658 -18.40 -2.60 6.38
C ALA A 658 -18.36 -3.85 5.47
N VAL A 659 -19.15 -3.86 4.40
CA VAL A 659 -19.25 -5.02 3.49
C VAL A 659 -18.40 -4.87 2.23
N GLY A 660 -17.89 -3.67 1.99
CA GLY A 660 -17.14 -3.32 0.79
C GLY A 660 -15.68 -3.72 0.84
N ASN A 661 -15.12 -4.05 -0.34
CA ASN A 661 -13.71 -4.42 -0.48
C ASN A 661 -12.87 -3.37 -1.25
N GLY A 662 -13.46 -2.21 -1.58
CA GLY A 662 -12.86 -1.12 -2.35
C GLY A 662 -12.66 -1.37 -3.86
N VAL A 663 -13.08 -2.54 -4.37
CA VAL A 663 -13.03 -2.92 -5.79
C VAL A 663 -14.40 -3.46 -6.21
N PRO A 664 -15.34 -2.61 -6.69
CA PRO A 664 -16.62 -3.08 -7.20
C PRO A 664 -16.42 -4.19 -8.26
N PRO A 665 -17.21 -5.28 -8.27
CA PRO A 665 -18.49 -5.40 -7.61
C PRO A 665 -18.39 -5.70 -6.10
N THR A 666 -19.17 -4.97 -5.30
CA THR A 666 -19.22 -5.15 -3.84
C THR A 666 -20.49 -4.55 -3.25
N GLY A 667 -21.10 -5.21 -2.26
CA GLY A 667 -22.25 -4.65 -1.52
C GLY A 667 -23.45 -4.22 -2.38
N GLY A 668 -23.65 -4.83 -3.55
CA GLY A 668 -24.72 -4.47 -4.50
C GLY A 668 -24.34 -3.42 -5.55
N ILE A 669 -23.15 -2.81 -5.43
CA ILE A 669 -22.57 -1.95 -6.47
C ILE A 669 -21.79 -2.84 -7.43
N ASN A 670 -21.99 -2.66 -8.74
CA ASN A 670 -21.44 -3.51 -9.80
C ASN A 670 -20.70 -2.68 -10.85
N LEU A 671 -19.90 -3.36 -11.67
CA LEU A 671 -19.39 -2.82 -12.92
C LEU A 671 -20.54 -2.65 -13.92
N VAL A 672 -20.58 -1.50 -14.58
CA VAL A 672 -21.54 -1.17 -15.63
C VAL A 672 -20.76 -0.80 -16.88
N TYR A 673 -21.04 -1.50 -17.97
CA TYR A 673 -20.59 -1.11 -19.30
C TYR A 673 -21.63 -0.17 -19.91
N ASN A 674 -21.26 1.10 -20.05
CA ASN A 674 -22.13 2.17 -20.53
C ASN A 674 -22.47 2.00 -22.01
N ASP A 675 -21.52 1.52 -22.80
CA ASP A 675 -21.63 1.43 -24.26
C ASP A 675 -22.32 0.13 -24.72
N ALA A 676 -22.91 -0.63 -23.80
CA ALA A 676 -23.63 -1.85 -24.13
C ALA A 676 -24.78 -1.60 -25.10
N SER A 677 -24.98 -2.51 -26.04
CA SER A 677 -26.15 -2.48 -26.94
C SER A 677 -27.44 -2.60 -26.13
N GLY A 678 -28.39 -1.70 -26.38
CA GLY A 678 -29.61 -1.59 -25.58
C GLY A 678 -29.47 -0.75 -24.30
N GLY A 679 -28.34 -0.06 -24.13
CA GLY A 679 -28.08 0.89 -23.04
C GLY A 679 -27.27 0.29 -21.89
N ALA A 680 -26.80 1.17 -20.99
CA ALA A 680 -25.90 0.83 -19.89
C ALA A 680 -26.37 -0.40 -19.08
N LYS A 681 -25.49 -1.39 -18.96
CA LYS A 681 -25.80 -2.70 -18.38
C LYS A 681 -24.65 -3.19 -17.50
N ARG A 682 -24.95 -3.99 -16.48
CA ARG A 682 -23.94 -4.75 -15.74
C ARG A 682 -23.03 -5.49 -16.73
N ASP A 683 -21.72 -5.36 -16.56
CA ASP A 683 -20.68 -5.88 -17.46
C ASP A 683 -20.91 -7.33 -17.89
N VAL A 684 -21.17 -8.25 -16.95
CA VAL A 684 -21.37 -9.69 -17.23
C VAL A 684 -22.65 -10.01 -18.02
N LEU A 685 -23.56 -9.04 -18.16
CA LEU A 685 -24.80 -9.14 -18.95
C LEU A 685 -24.77 -8.24 -20.18
N ALA A 686 -23.68 -7.50 -20.39
CA ALA A 686 -23.58 -6.52 -21.46
C ALA A 686 -23.39 -7.18 -22.82
N VAL A 687 -24.08 -6.64 -23.83
CA VAL A 687 -23.92 -7.00 -25.24
C VAL A 687 -22.95 -6.04 -25.88
N SER A 688 -21.79 -6.54 -26.32
CA SER A 688 -20.77 -5.70 -26.99
C SER A 688 -21.26 -5.25 -28.37
N PRO A 689 -21.29 -3.94 -28.67
CA PRO A 689 -21.70 -3.44 -29.99
C PRO A 689 -20.96 -4.07 -31.17
N SER A 690 -19.66 -4.35 -31.00
CA SER A 690 -18.83 -4.83 -32.11
C SER A 690 -19.01 -6.31 -32.47
N THR A 691 -19.74 -7.06 -31.64
CA THR A 691 -19.99 -8.50 -31.81
C THR A 691 -21.48 -8.84 -31.81
N GLY A 692 -22.33 -7.99 -31.21
CA GLY A 692 -23.74 -8.28 -31.01
C GLY A 692 -24.01 -9.41 -30.00
N LEU A 693 -23.01 -9.82 -29.22
CA LEU A 693 -23.09 -10.94 -28.28
C LEU A 693 -23.04 -10.46 -26.83
N ALA A 694 -23.78 -11.15 -25.95
CA ALA A 694 -23.63 -11.03 -24.50
C ALA A 694 -22.33 -11.73 -24.07
N ASP A 695 -21.20 -11.07 -24.30
CA ASP A 695 -19.85 -11.60 -24.15
C ASP A 695 -19.09 -10.96 -22.97
N ALA A 696 -19.85 -10.42 -22.01
CA ALA A 696 -19.33 -9.74 -20.83
C ALA A 696 -18.45 -8.52 -21.16
N ALA A 697 -18.98 -7.59 -21.99
CA ALA A 697 -18.32 -6.34 -22.37
C ALA A 697 -16.91 -6.51 -22.99
N LEU A 698 -16.77 -7.43 -23.96
CA LEU A 698 -15.51 -7.64 -24.68
C LEU A 698 -14.92 -6.33 -25.25
N ASP A 699 -15.74 -5.42 -25.77
CA ASP A 699 -15.26 -4.15 -26.34
C ASP A 699 -14.52 -3.29 -25.30
N GLY A 700 -15.04 -3.22 -24.07
CA GLY A 700 -14.36 -2.58 -22.95
C GLY A 700 -13.08 -3.32 -22.55
N ALA A 701 -13.08 -4.65 -22.57
CA ALA A 701 -11.90 -5.46 -22.27
C ALA A 701 -10.77 -5.28 -23.31
N LEU A 702 -11.11 -5.16 -24.60
CA LEU A 702 -10.16 -4.86 -25.67
C LEU A 702 -9.58 -3.46 -25.52
N CYS A 703 -10.40 -2.47 -25.20
CA CYS A 703 -9.93 -1.12 -24.89
C CYS A 703 -8.95 -1.13 -23.71
N ALA A 704 -9.27 -1.82 -22.61
CA ALA A 704 -8.39 -1.91 -21.46
C ALA A 704 -7.03 -2.54 -21.81
N ARG A 705 -7.03 -3.64 -22.59
CA ARG A 705 -5.80 -4.26 -23.09
C ARG A 705 -5.00 -3.27 -23.95
N ALA A 706 -5.67 -2.54 -24.83
CA ALA A 706 -5.03 -1.57 -25.69
C ALA A 706 -4.33 -0.44 -24.91
N LEU A 707 -5.00 0.10 -23.88
CA LEU A 707 -4.42 1.15 -23.04
C LEU A 707 -3.16 0.67 -22.29
N VAL A 708 -3.10 -0.61 -21.91
CA VAL A 708 -1.91 -1.17 -21.24
C VAL A 708 -0.77 -1.44 -22.22
N THR A 709 -1.06 -1.98 -23.40
CA THR A 709 -0.02 -2.34 -24.38
C THR A 709 0.42 -1.18 -25.27
N GLY A 710 -0.41 -0.13 -25.40
CA GLY A 710 -0.19 0.97 -26.34
C GLY A 710 -0.54 0.65 -27.79
N SER A 711 -1.23 -0.46 -28.02
CA SER A 711 -1.59 -0.95 -29.36
C SER A 711 -2.97 -1.59 -29.35
N ASP A 712 -3.71 -1.45 -30.46
CA ASP A 712 -4.95 -2.17 -30.66
C ASP A 712 -4.70 -3.70 -30.65
N PRO A 713 -5.36 -4.48 -29.78
CA PRO A 713 -5.07 -5.90 -29.63
C PRO A 713 -5.50 -6.76 -30.82
N VAL A 714 -6.38 -6.27 -31.70
CA VAL A 714 -6.92 -7.00 -32.85
C VAL A 714 -6.08 -6.75 -34.10
N SER A 715 -5.79 -5.48 -34.39
CA SER A 715 -5.06 -5.07 -35.60
C SER A 715 -3.55 -4.96 -35.39
N GLY A 716 -3.08 -4.82 -34.14
CA GLY A 716 -1.69 -4.53 -33.80
C GLY A 716 -1.26 -3.09 -34.08
N ALA A 717 -2.17 -2.23 -34.55
CA ALA A 717 -1.87 -0.83 -34.83
C ALA A 717 -1.55 -0.05 -33.55
N ALA A 718 -0.62 0.90 -33.63
CA ALA A 718 -0.35 1.82 -32.54
C ALA A 718 -1.58 2.69 -32.24
N LEU A 719 -1.83 2.97 -30.96
CA LEU A 719 -2.91 3.88 -30.57
C LEU A 719 -2.64 5.31 -31.02
N THR A 720 -3.71 6.07 -31.27
CA THR A 720 -3.65 7.48 -31.66
C THR A 720 -4.67 8.31 -30.87
N GLY A 721 -4.53 9.64 -30.89
CA GLY A 721 -5.48 10.58 -30.28
C GLY A 721 -5.70 10.35 -28.78
N THR A 722 -6.97 10.37 -28.34
CA THR A 722 -7.35 10.23 -26.93
C THR A 722 -6.87 8.91 -26.31
N LEU A 723 -6.97 7.79 -27.05
CA LEU A 723 -6.55 6.49 -26.55
C LEU A 723 -5.03 6.40 -26.33
N LEU A 724 -4.24 7.06 -27.18
CA LEU A 724 -2.79 7.16 -26.96
C LEU A 724 -2.49 7.94 -25.68
N ALA A 725 -3.09 9.11 -25.49
CA ALA A 725 -2.88 9.92 -24.30
C ALA A 725 -3.32 9.20 -23.02
N GLN A 726 -4.43 8.45 -23.06
CA GLN A 726 -4.86 7.61 -21.96
C GLN A 726 -3.87 6.46 -21.70
N SER A 727 -3.39 5.79 -22.76
CA SER A 727 -2.42 4.70 -22.66
C SER A 727 -1.10 5.17 -22.04
N GLU A 728 -0.59 6.32 -22.46
CA GLU A 728 0.64 6.91 -21.91
C GLU A 728 0.55 7.15 -20.41
N ARG A 729 -0.59 7.69 -19.94
CA ARG A 729 -0.87 7.88 -18.51
C ARG A 729 -0.90 6.55 -17.76
N VAL A 730 -1.61 5.55 -18.27
CA VAL A 730 -1.70 4.21 -17.65
C VAL A 730 -0.33 3.57 -17.56
N ARG A 731 0.42 3.56 -18.66
CA ARG A 731 1.77 2.97 -18.73
C ARG A 731 2.76 3.73 -17.85
N GLN A 732 2.59 5.05 -17.67
CA GLN A 732 3.33 5.81 -16.68
C GLN A 732 3.00 5.36 -15.25
N GLY A 733 1.71 5.25 -14.90
CA GLY A 733 1.29 4.77 -13.59
C GLY A 733 1.84 3.38 -13.25
N ILE A 734 1.86 2.47 -14.23
CA ILE A 734 2.48 1.14 -14.09
C ILE A 734 3.98 1.26 -13.75
N ARG A 735 4.74 2.12 -14.46
CA ARG A 735 6.19 2.26 -14.21
C ARG A 735 6.50 2.82 -12.82
N GLU A 736 5.63 3.65 -12.26
CA GLU A 736 5.82 4.28 -10.95
C GLU A 736 5.69 3.30 -9.78
N VAL A 737 5.07 2.14 -9.98
CA VAL A 737 4.77 1.17 -8.91
C VAL A 737 5.69 -0.04 -8.90
N GLN A 738 6.59 -0.15 -9.87
CA GLN A 738 7.47 -1.31 -9.98
C GLN A 738 8.61 -1.24 -8.97
N ALA A 739 8.80 -2.33 -8.24
CA ALA A 739 9.81 -2.47 -7.19
C ALA A 739 11.20 -2.81 -7.75
N ASP A 740 12.25 -2.45 -7.00
CA ASP A 740 13.65 -2.65 -7.41
C ASP A 740 14.26 -3.93 -6.79
N GLY A 741 13.62 -4.55 -5.79
CA GLY A 741 14.08 -5.80 -5.15
C GLY A 741 15.20 -5.62 -4.13
N ARG A 742 15.48 -4.38 -3.72
CA ARG A 742 16.61 -4.02 -2.87
C ARG A 742 16.21 -3.96 -1.40
N LEU A 743 16.29 -5.11 -0.72
CA LEU A 743 15.93 -5.22 0.69
C LEU A 743 17.09 -4.85 1.63
N GLY A 744 18.29 -4.60 1.09
CA GLY A 744 19.43 -4.11 1.87
C GLY A 744 19.90 -5.10 2.93
N GLY A 745 19.67 -6.40 2.71
CA GLY A 745 20.03 -7.47 3.64
C GLY A 745 19.13 -7.61 4.87
N LYS A 746 17.96 -6.93 4.90
CA LYS A 746 16.93 -7.21 5.90
C LYS A 746 16.46 -8.67 5.76
N PRO A 747 16.36 -9.44 6.88
CA PRO A 747 15.75 -10.76 6.87
C PRO A 747 14.31 -10.69 6.34
N THR A 748 14.01 -11.49 5.31
CA THR A 748 12.68 -11.48 4.67
C THR A 748 12.22 -12.90 4.38
N ILE A 749 10.95 -13.19 4.64
CA ILE A 749 10.25 -14.41 4.26
C ILE A 749 9.09 -14.05 3.32
N ILE A 750 9.01 -14.75 2.19
CA ILE A 750 7.81 -14.78 1.34
C ILE A 750 7.25 -16.19 1.35
N VAL A 751 5.97 -16.32 1.72
CA VAL A 751 5.18 -17.55 1.58
C VAL A 751 4.21 -17.36 0.43
N SER A 752 4.12 -18.29 -0.52
CA SER A 752 3.17 -18.16 -1.64
C SER A 752 2.56 -19.49 -2.03
N GLY A 753 1.26 -19.50 -2.29
CA GLY A 753 0.56 -20.65 -2.86
C GLY A 753 0.90 -20.81 -4.35
N ARG A 754 1.33 -22.01 -4.75
CA ARG A 754 1.66 -22.31 -6.15
C ARG A 754 0.46 -22.18 -7.09
N SER A 755 -0.75 -22.45 -6.58
CA SER A 755 -2.01 -22.40 -7.33
C SER A 755 -2.67 -21.01 -7.30
N ASP A 756 -1.94 -19.96 -6.91
CA ASP A 756 -2.42 -18.58 -6.92
C ASP A 756 -2.75 -18.12 -8.35
N THR A 757 -4.02 -18.23 -8.71
CA THR A 757 -4.53 -17.86 -10.05
C THR A 757 -4.76 -16.35 -10.18
N LEU A 758 -4.79 -15.62 -9.06
CA LEU A 758 -5.00 -14.19 -9.01
C LEU A 758 -3.69 -13.42 -9.26
N ILE A 759 -2.64 -13.77 -8.50
CA ILE A 759 -1.30 -13.19 -8.55
C ILE A 759 -0.31 -14.32 -8.84
N PRO A 760 -0.19 -14.76 -10.11
CA PRO A 760 0.65 -15.91 -10.46
C PRO A 760 2.08 -15.73 -9.98
N VAL A 761 2.62 -16.75 -9.31
CA VAL A 761 3.95 -16.72 -8.69
C VAL A 761 5.06 -16.34 -9.67
N ASN A 762 4.88 -16.65 -10.96
CA ASN A 762 5.81 -16.31 -12.06
C ASN A 762 5.90 -14.81 -12.37
N HIS A 763 4.87 -14.02 -12.06
CA HIS A 763 4.88 -12.57 -12.24
C HIS A 763 5.25 -11.82 -10.96
N ALA A 764 4.92 -12.39 -9.81
CA ALA A 764 5.14 -11.78 -8.50
C ALA A 764 6.27 -12.47 -7.73
N SER A 765 5.95 -13.44 -6.87
CA SER A 765 6.87 -13.95 -5.84
C SER A 765 8.18 -14.54 -6.39
N ARG A 766 8.14 -15.42 -7.40
CA ARG A 766 9.35 -15.99 -8.04
C ARG A 766 10.17 -14.90 -8.71
N ALA A 767 9.51 -13.99 -9.42
CA ALA A 767 10.15 -12.91 -10.15
C ALA A 767 10.82 -11.89 -9.20
N TYR A 768 10.14 -11.51 -8.12
CA TYR A 768 10.68 -10.65 -7.08
C TYR A 768 11.82 -11.32 -6.30
N TYR A 769 11.69 -12.61 -5.97
CA TYR A 769 12.76 -13.37 -5.33
C TYR A 769 14.03 -13.38 -6.20
N ALA A 770 13.91 -13.73 -7.48
CA ALA A 770 15.04 -13.72 -8.41
C ALA A 770 15.67 -12.32 -8.53
N MET A 771 14.85 -11.28 -8.66
CA MET A 771 15.30 -9.89 -8.71
C MET A 771 16.04 -9.48 -7.44
N SER A 772 15.54 -9.83 -6.25
CA SER A 772 16.20 -9.51 -4.99
C SER A 772 17.53 -10.24 -4.81
N ARG A 773 17.61 -11.52 -5.20
CA ARG A 773 18.88 -12.26 -5.21
C ARG A 773 19.92 -11.62 -6.13
N GLN A 774 19.49 -11.03 -7.25
CA GLN A 774 20.38 -10.30 -8.14
C GLN A 774 20.77 -8.92 -7.58
N ALA A 775 19.80 -8.17 -7.03
CA ALA A 775 19.99 -6.80 -6.60
C ALA A 775 20.87 -6.69 -5.34
N ASP A 776 20.65 -7.56 -4.35
CA ASP A 776 21.39 -7.56 -3.08
C ASP A 776 22.59 -8.55 -3.09
N GLY A 777 22.65 -9.47 -4.07
CA GLY A 777 23.74 -10.43 -4.20
C GLY A 777 23.93 -11.28 -2.92
N ALA A 778 25.17 -11.35 -2.43
CA ALA A 778 25.51 -12.09 -1.21
C ALA A 778 24.87 -11.50 0.07
N ALA A 779 24.42 -10.25 0.04
CA ALA A 779 23.73 -9.62 1.16
C ALA A 779 22.26 -10.04 1.25
N SER A 780 21.67 -10.65 0.21
CA SER A 780 20.27 -11.05 0.22
C SER A 780 19.99 -12.10 1.30
N ARG A 781 19.11 -11.75 2.25
CA ARG A 781 18.59 -12.62 3.32
C ARG A 781 17.10 -12.96 3.10
N LEU A 782 16.68 -12.99 1.85
CA LEU A 782 15.33 -13.35 1.44
C LEU A 782 15.20 -14.87 1.36
N HIS A 783 14.20 -15.42 2.05
CA HIS A 783 13.79 -16.82 2.03
C HIS A 783 12.42 -16.95 1.37
N TYR A 784 12.26 -17.93 0.48
CA TYR A 784 11.03 -18.15 -0.28
C TYR A 784 10.48 -19.54 -0.05
N TYR A 785 9.24 -19.61 0.41
CA TYR A 785 8.52 -20.85 0.68
C TYR A 785 7.31 -20.94 -0.25
N GLU A 786 7.38 -21.84 -1.22
CA GLU A 786 6.32 -22.05 -2.20
C GLU A 786 5.48 -23.26 -1.81
N VAL A 787 4.22 -23.06 -1.48
CA VAL A 787 3.32 -24.08 -0.95
C VAL A 787 2.47 -24.65 -2.08
N THR A 788 2.59 -25.94 -2.34
CA THR A 788 1.75 -26.64 -3.31
C THR A 788 0.29 -26.73 -2.82
N ASN A 789 -0.66 -26.87 -3.74
CA ASN A 789 -2.11 -26.95 -3.44
C ASN A 789 -2.62 -25.81 -2.54
N ALA A 790 -2.06 -24.62 -2.64
CA ALA A 790 -2.49 -23.45 -1.89
C ALA A 790 -2.60 -22.25 -2.83
N GLN A 791 -3.40 -21.24 -2.48
CA GLN A 791 -3.75 -20.13 -3.37
C GLN A 791 -4.01 -18.82 -2.60
N HIS A 792 -4.37 -17.77 -3.35
CA HIS A 792 -4.65 -16.42 -2.86
C HIS A 792 -5.79 -16.27 -1.85
N PHE A 793 -6.87 -17.03 -2.06
CA PHE A 793 -8.13 -16.83 -1.36
C PHE A 793 -8.49 -18.04 -0.49
N ASP A 794 -7.94 -18.12 0.72
CA ASP A 794 -8.36 -19.15 1.67
C ASP A 794 -9.88 -19.10 1.90
N ALA A 795 -10.48 -17.91 1.90
CA ALA A 795 -11.94 -17.72 1.99
C ALA A 795 -12.77 -18.46 0.92
N PHE A 796 -12.17 -18.96 -0.16
CA PHE A 796 -12.85 -19.77 -1.18
C PHE A 796 -12.85 -21.27 -0.86
N ILE A 797 -11.97 -21.74 0.03
CA ILE A 797 -11.74 -23.18 0.29
C ILE A 797 -13.04 -23.88 0.68
N ASP A 798 -13.62 -23.54 1.84
CA ASP A 798 -14.88 -24.12 2.30
C ASP A 798 -16.13 -23.28 1.95
N ASN A 799 -16.03 -22.40 0.96
CA ASN A 799 -17.16 -21.60 0.50
C ASN A 799 -18.17 -22.48 -0.25
N ALA A 800 -19.40 -22.53 0.23
CA ALA A 800 -20.47 -23.35 -0.35
C ALA A 800 -20.82 -22.99 -1.81
N ALA A 801 -20.51 -21.77 -2.26
CA ALA A 801 -20.72 -21.34 -3.63
C ALA A 801 -19.58 -21.75 -4.59
N LEU A 802 -18.49 -22.31 -4.05
CA LEU A 802 -17.30 -22.71 -4.79
C LEU A 802 -16.89 -24.17 -4.48
N PRO A 803 -17.81 -25.15 -4.57
CA PRO A 803 -17.50 -26.54 -4.28
C PRO A 803 -16.36 -27.02 -5.19
N GLY A 804 -15.40 -27.74 -4.60
CA GLY A 804 -14.24 -28.27 -5.29
C GLY A 804 -12.93 -27.59 -4.91
N TYR A 805 -12.96 -26.36 -4.37
CA TYR A 805 -11.79 -25.76 -3.73
C TYR A 805 -11.38 -26.58 -2.48
N ASP A 806 -12.34 -26.89 -1.61
CA ASP A 806 -12.20 -27.70 -0.39
C ASP A 806 -11.46 -29.04 -0.59
N THR A 807 -11.66 -29.67 -1.75
CA THR A 807 -11.04 -30.96 -2.12
C THR A 807 -9.67 -30.83 -2.80
N ARG A 808 -9.32 -29.64 -3.30
CA ARG A 808 -8.10 -29.38 -4.10
C ARG A 808 -7.05 -28.55 -3.40
N LEU A 809 -7.45 -27.72 -2.43
CA LEU A 809 -6.57 -26.73 -1.84
C LEU A 809 -6.53 -26.85 -0.31
N VAL A 810 -5.43 -26.39 0.26
CA VAL A 810 -5.18 -26.27 1.70
C VAL A 810 -5.02 -24.78 2.07
N PRO A 811 -5.32 -24.38 3.33
CA PRO A 811 -5.23 -23.00 3.75
C PRO A 811 -3.79 -22.52 3.80
N LEU A 812 -3.44 -21.52 2.99
CA LEU A 812 -2.11 -20.90 3.00
C LEU A 812 -1.85 -20.14 4.30
N HIS A 813 -2.91 -19.67 4.98
CA HIS A 813 -2.82 -18.91 6.22
C HIS A 813 -2.05 -19.65 7.33
N VAL A 814 -2.09 -20.99 7.36
CA VAL A 814 -1.28 -21.81 8.28
C VAL A 814 0.21 -21.57 8.06
N TYR A 815 0.64 -21.51 6.80
CA TYR A 815 2.03 -21.27 6.42
C TYR A 815 2.43 -19.82 6.58
N PHE A 816 1.50 -18.87 6.40
CA PHE A 816 1.73 -17.48 6.76
C PHE A 816 2.06 -17.34 8.26
N ASN A 817 1.26 -17.94 9.15
CA ASN A 817 1.54 -17.93 10.59
C ASN A 817 2.89 -18.59 10.90
N GLN A 818 3.21 -19.72 10.27
CA GLN A 818 4.51 -20.36 10.42
C GLN A 818 5.67 -19.45 9.97
N GLY A 819 5.51 -18.72 8.86
CA GLY A 819 6.50 -17.73 8.40
C GLY A 819 6.70 -16.59 9.39
N MET A 820 5.61 -16.09 9.99
CA MET A 820 5.66 -15.08 11.05
C MET A 820 6.41 -15.60 12.30
N ASP A 821 6.11 -16.83 12.73
CA ASP A 821 6.76 -17.47 13.88
C ASP A 821 8.27 -17.66 13.65
N LEU A 822 8.66 -18.07 12.43
CA LEU A 822 10.07 -18.20 12.03
C LEU A 822 10.80 -16.85 12.07
N MET A 823 10.18 -15.80 11.53
CA MET A 823 10.77 -14.46 11.55
C MET A 823 10.89 -13.92 12.98
N TYR A 824 9.85 -14.10 13.79
CA TYR A 824 9.88 -13.68 15.19
C TYR A 824 10.97 -14.41 15.98
N ALA A 825 11.11 -15.73 15.81
CA ALA A 825 12.16 -16.51 16.45
C ALA A 825 13.57 -16.09 15.96
N HIS A 826 13.72 -15.76 14.68
CA HIS A 826 14.97 -15.25 14.12
C HIS A 826 15.38 -13.93 14.77
N LEU A 827 14.47 -12.95 14.80
CA LEU A 827 14.74 -11.62 15.33
C LEU A 827 14.91 -11.63 16.86
N LYS A 828 14.11 -12.43 17.57
CA LYS A 828 14.11 -12.48 19.04
C LYS A 828 15.26 -13.30 19.61
N ASN A 829 15.55 -14.46 19.00
CA ASN A 829 16.44 -15.49 19.58
C ASN A 829 17.63 -15.86 18.67
N GLY A 830 17.76 -15.25 17.49
CA GLY A 830 18.82 -15.60 16.53
C GLY A 830 18.64 -16.96 15.85
N ALA A 831 17.42 -17.54 15.87
CA ALA A 831 17.15 -18.81 15.20
C ALA A 831 17.43 -18.71 13.69
N ALA A 832 17.97 -19.77 13.09
CA ALA A 832 18.23 -19.79 11.65
C ALA A 832 16.91 -19.87 10.86
N LEU A 833 16.78 -19.06 9.81
CA LEU A 833 15.67 -19.18 8.88
C LEU A 833 15.86 -20.40 7.95
N PRO A 834 14.85 -21.26 7.77
CA PRO A 834 14.91 -22.38 6.83
C PRO A 834 15.27 -21.96 5.41
N ALA A 835 16.04 -22.77 4.70
CA ALA A 835 16.37 -22.51 3.30
C ALA A 835 15.10 -22.45 2.41
N SER A 836 15.16 -21.66 1.34
CA SER A 836 14.07 -21.53 0.36
C SER A 836 13.68 -22.90 -0.21
N GLN A 837 12.38 -23.19 -0.24
CA GLN A 837 11.89 -24.54 -0.54
C GLN A 837 10.47 -24.55 -1.10
N VAL A 838 10.14 -25.65 -1.75
CA VAL A 838 8.77 -26.05 -2.06
C VAL A 838 8.23 -26.88 -0.89
N VAL A 839 7.09 -26.48 -0.34
CA VAL A 839 6.38 -27.24 0.68
C VAL A 839 5.31 -28.10 0.00
N ARG A 840 5.49 -29.42 0.04
CA ARG A 840 4.62 -30.40 -0.63
C ARG A 840 3.43 -30.80 0.25
N THR A 841 2.30 -30.17 0.03
CA THR A 841 1.06 -30.44 0.78
C THR A 841 0.25 -31.54 0.12
N THR A 842 -0.76 -32.06 0.82
CA THR A 842 -1.70 -33.05 0.27
C THR A 842 -3.13 -32.52 0.43
N PRO A 843 -3.89 -32.31 -0.67
CA PRO A 843 -5.29 -31.91 -0.58
C PRO A 843 -6.13 -32.90 0.20
N ARG A 844 -7.26 -32.44 0.75
CA ARG A 844 -8.18 -33.31 1.52
C ARG A 844 -8.88 -34.36 0.66
N GLY A 845 -9.04 -34.11 -0.64
CA GLY A 845 -9.75 -35.00 -1.56
C GLY A 845 -11.23 -35.15 -1.20
N GLY A 846 -11.87 -36.23 -1.63
CA GLY A 846 -13.28 -36.51 -1.34
C GLY A 846 -14.26 -35.83 -2.30
N THR A 847 -15.48 -35.56 -1.82
CA THR A 847 -16.57 -34.98 -2.61
C THR A 847 -16.54 -33.45 -2.53
N ALA A 848 -16.60 -32.78 -3.69
CA ALA A 848 -16.63 -31.31 -3.78
C ALA A 848 -17.75 -30.69 -2.94
N GLY A 849 -17.41 -29.73 -2.08
CA GLY A 849 -18.33 -29.10 -1.12
C GLY A 849 -18.50 -29.86 0.21
N SER A 850 -17.90 -31.04 0.34
CA SER A 850 -17.95 -31.93 1.50
C SER A 850 -16.63 -32.69 1.69
N ALA A 851 -15.50 -32.00 1.50
CA ALA A 851 -14.18 -32.55 1.80
C ALA A 851 -14.09 -33.03 3.28
N PRO A 852 -13.29 -34.08 3.57
CA PRO A 852 -13.07 -34.54 4.94
C PRO A 852 -12.31 -33.50 5.77
N ASP A 853 -12.14 -33.77 7.06
CA ASP A 853 -11.41 -32.89 7.97
C ASP A 853 -9.95 -32.73 7.54
N ILE A 854 -9.43 -31.50 7.62
CA ILE A 854 -8.01 -31.24 7.47
C ILE A 854 -7.23 -31.76 8.68
N SER A 855 -6.02 -32.25 8.45
CA SER A 855 -5.12 -32.65 9.53
C SER A 855 -3.67 -32.28 9.21
N ALA A 856 -2.78 -32.49 10.18
CA ALA A 856 -1.34 -32.25 10.00
C ALA A 856 -0.72 -33.05 8.85
N THR A 857 -1.30 -34.19 8.43
CA THR A 857 -0.80 -34.93 7.27
C THR A 857 -1.05 -34.22 5.95
N ASN A 858 -2.06 -33.36 5.88
CA ASN A 858 -2.32 -32.49 4.73
C ASN A 858 -1.33 -31.31 4.67
N LEU A 859 -0.82 -30.90 5.84
CA LEU A 859 -0.10 -29.66 6.08
C LEU A 859 1.29 -29.93 6.68
N PRO A 860 2.22 -30.56 5.93
CA PRO A 860 3.58 -30.73 6.44
C PRO A 860 4.22 -29.36 6.72
N PRO A 861 5.05 -29.23 7.78
CA PRO A 861 5.66 -27.95 8.13
C PRO A 861 6.73 -27.54 7.12
N ILE A 862 7.04 -26.24 7.07
CA ILE A 862 8.28 -25.73 6.45
C ILE A 862 9.47 -26.42 7.11
N ALA A 863 10.24 -27.20 6.34
CA ALA A 863 11.34 -28.00 6.88
C ALA A 863 12.56 -27.13 7.17
N ALA A 864 13.17 -27.26 8.35
CA ALA A 864 14.40 -26.55 8.69
C ALA A 864 15.55 -26.85 7.69
N THR A 865 15.58 -28.08 7.16
CA THR A 865 16.45 -28.49 6.07
C THR A 865 15.60 -29.20 5.01
N PRO A 866 15.31 -28.56 3.86
CA PRO A 866 14.51 -29.19 2.82
C PRO A 866 15.26 -30.35 2.16
N ALA A 867 14.51 -31.33 1.67
CA ALA A 867 15.10 -32.36 0.80
C ALA A 867 15.65 -31.70 -0.47
N GLY A 868 16.66 -32.32 -1.11
CA GLY A 868 17.25 -31.76 -2.33
C GLY A 868 16.23 -31.55 -3.46
N ALA A 869 15.22 -32.41 -3.55
CA ALA A 869 14.12 -32.31 -4.52
C ALA A 869 13.09 -31.21 -4.20
N ASP A 870 13.21 -30.55 -3.04
CA ASP A 870 12.33 -29.47 -2.59
C ASP A 870 13.07 -28.13 -2.48
N SER A 871 14.41 -28.13 -2.60
CA SER A 871 15.22 -26.92 -2.49
C SER A 871 15.00 -25.99 -3.68
N ILE A 872 14.70 -24.72 -3.39
CA ILE A 872 14.67 -23.66 -4.40
C ILE A 872 16.07 -23.04 -4.49
N ALA A 873 16.64 -23.02 -5.69
CA ALA A 873 18.01 -22.57 -5.91
C ALA A 873 18.07 -21.38 -6.88
N PHE A 874 18.99 -20.44 -6.61
CA PHE A 874 19.30 -19.35 -7.52
C PHE A 874 20.79 -19.37 -7.87
N SER A 875 21.13 -19.53 -9.14
CA SER A 875 22.52 -19.51 -9.60
C SER A 875 22.60 -19.03 -11.06
N ASN A 876 23.67 -18.29 -11.40
CA ASN A 876 23.92 -17.80 -12.76
C ASN A 876 22.71 -17.10 -13.42
N GLY A 877 21.94 -16.32 -12.64
CA GLY A 877 20.76 -15.62 -13.12
C GLY A 877 19.52 -16.50 -13.34
N VAL A 878 19.55 -17.76 -12.93
CA VAL A 878 18.41 -18.69 -13.07
C VAL A 878 17.87 -19.05 -11.69
N LEU A 879 16.57 -18.79 -11.49
CA LEU A 879 15.81 -19.35 -10.38
C LEU A 879 15.26 -20.73 -10.79
N ALA A 880 15.72 -21.78 -10.11
CA ALA A 880 15.23 -23.14 -10.27
C ALA A 880 14.27 -23.48 -9.12
N VAL A 881 13.00 -23.68 -9.46
CA VAL A 881 11.95 -24.12 -8.55
C VAL A 881 11.63 -25.58 -8.89
N PRO A 882 11.67 -26.51 -7.93
CA PRO A 882 11.27 -27.89 -8.17
C PRO A 882 9.80 -28.02 -8.62
N GLU A 883 9.56 -29.00 -9.50
CA GLU A 883 8.19 -29.43 -9.88
C GLU A 883 7.49 -30.09 -8.70
#